data_AF-A0A6A6Z398-F1
#
_entry.id   AF-A0A6A6Z398-F1
#
_cell.length_a   1.000
_cell.length_b   1.000
_cell.length_c   1.000
_cell.angle_alpha   90.00
_cell.angle_beta   90.00
_cell.angle_gamma   90.00
#
_symmetry.space_group_name_H-M   'P 1'
#
loop_
_entity.id
_entity.type
_entity.pdbx_description
1 polymer ?
#
loop_
_entity_poly.entity_id
_entity_poly.type
_entity_poly.pdbx_seq_one_letter_code
_entity_poly.pdbx_strand_id
1 'polypeptide(L)'
;MALSTNQTLMTNGLLRIYHDSMENALSCWLTEKTCPYGITIPSPALLKNSNPHESMSEEWGSNWSNRIFARVCRLDRASSVVRGRLLTQSEEKLASKALHLAIMSFATQWAQSSNRSTAKFSSFDSKDDEVIDDGAEPARGEGSSPLSTEFDRSIQESFWYQARRALQDSAEIESFRVIFAHIIFSLTQRPLNVAAHVRAIKGRRRRSSAKRFNDSAWPGASPPSSESTRSGHCSATACGASTYQTTPGVINTSNSGVAGLDEVTELEGPPIFLETALRQIFSYRCKLESIERQRTIAMKKCASPEMAENPNILSTKDRKTFDLLFWLAVMFDTLSAAMNKRPLVVSDEDSDIRDGNLPGQHISQDDIISNPSPTYRSMLAKEGDSKLWGDFLLRQKHLRFCHKIARWPCSYEDAASTLCDAAPIKVLLFRKVTHLQTLLSRRVMYEKLEQTILDALQVYQHWNDSYNQFILDCIANHDDLPPRIQSWYVVLAGHWHLAALLLADIIEVIDDGQLGLESQQNVRHSSRLVSKLREQNANVLSDLGRCSCPGYNLSFPQAREFHFAVSEGALLTEPWTVVLIRAFSKAGYILLNRISHPRPSWYERGEIPRESEIAQCQQRLSFCIRALWNLGKKSDMAFLAATALSTALKDVTDEIAGKAEEFQAITGSDGEGLAA
;
A
#
# COMPACT_ATOMS: atom_id res chain seq x y z
N MET A 1 4.73 -8.69 -41.78
CA MET A 1 5.98 -9.00 -41.07
C MET A 1 6.42 -7.86 -40.13
N ALA A 2 6.55 -6.61 -40.57
CA ALA A 2 6.94 -5.50 -39.66
C ALA A 2 5.97 -5.25 -38.48
N LEU A 3 4.65 -5.33 -38.72
CA LEU A 3 3.61 -5.19 -37.67
C LEU A 3 3.68 -6.30 -36.60
N SER A 4 3.90 -7.55 -37.00
CA SER A 4 4.02 -8.68 -36.06
C SER A 4 5.31 -8.60 -35.23
N THR A 5 6.40 -8.10 -35.82
CA THR A 5 7.67 -7.88 -35.12
C THR A 5 7.54 -6.76 -34.08
N ASN A 6 6.90 -5.64 -34.43
CA ASN A 6 6.64 -4.54 -33.48
C ASN A 6 5.73 -4.96 -32.33
N GLN A 7 4.68 -5.76 -32.60
CA GLN A 7 3.80 -6.28 -31.55
C GLN A 7 4.53 -7.22 -30.59
N THR A 8 5.45 -8.04 -31.10
CA THR A 8 6.25 -8.96 -30.29
C THR A 8 7.26 -8.21 -29.41
N LEU A 9 7.93 -7.19 -29.98
CA LEU A 9 8.87 -6.32 -29.23
C LEU A 9 8.15 -5.55 -28.12
N MET A 10 6.99 -4.96 -28.41
CA MET A 10 6.16 -4.27 -27.42
C MET A 10 5.72 -5.22 -26.30
N THR A 11 5.26 -6.42 -26.65
CA THR A 11 4.84 -7.44 -25.67
C THR A 11 6.00 -7.86 -24.77
N ASN A 12 7.20 -8.04 -25.33
CA ASN A 12 8.40 -8.37 -24.56
C ASN A 12 8.80 -7.22 -23.61
N GLY A 13 8.71 -5.96 -24.06
CA GLY A 13 8.93 -4.78 -23.22
C GLY A 13 7.93 -4.69 -22.06
N LEU A 14 6.65 -4.92 -22.31
CA LEU A 14 5.61 -4.92 -21.27
C LEU A 14 5.80 -6.07 -20.27
N LEU A 15 6.15 -7.27 -20.73
CA LEU A 15 6.49 -8.39 -19.83
C LEU A 15 7.72 -8.06 -18.97
N ARG A 16 8.68 -7.33 -19.53
CA ARG A 16 9.88 -6.89 -18.80
C ARG A 16 9.53 -5.84 -17.73
N ILE A 17 8.63 -4.90 -18.01
CA ILE A 17 8.10 -3.97 -17.00
C ILE A 17 7.37 -4.73 -15.88
N TYR A 18 6.53 -5.71 -16.23
CA TYR A 18 5.85 -6.57 -15.25
C TYR A 18 6.86 -7.27 -14.33
N HIS A 19 7.93 -7.82 -14.90
CA HIS A 19 8.98 -8.45 -14.12
C HIS A 19 9.63 -7.46 -13.14
N ASP A 20 10.05 -6.29 -13.64
CA ASP A 20 10.86 -5.32 -12.90
C ASP A 20 10.09 -4.58 -11.81
N SER A 21 8.76 -4.64 -11.88
CA SER A 21 7.85 -4.12 -10.88
C SER A 21 7.31 -5.25 -9.99
N MET A 22 6.48 -6.14 -10.54
CA MET A 22 5.75 -7.16 -9.79
C MET A 22 6.66 -8.31 -9.32
N GLU A 23 7.30 -9.04 -10.23
CA GLU A 23 8.09 -10.23 -9.85
C GLU A 23 9.32 -9.85 -9.01
N ASN A 24 9.94 -8.70 -9.30
CA ASN A 24 11.00 -8.11 -8.50
C ASN A 24 10.53 -7.87 -7.06
N ALA A 25 9.39 -7.22 -6.84
CA ALA A 25 8.84 -7.01 -5.51
C ALA A 25 8.46 -8.32 -4.80
N LEU A 26 7.85 -9.26 -5.52
CA LEU A 26 7.48 -10.57 -4.99
C LEU A 26 8.69 -11.41 -4.56
N SER A 27 9.87 -11.19 -5.15
CA SER A 27 11.11 -11.87 -4.77
C SER A 27 11.56 -11.53 -3.34
N CYS A 28 11.09 -10.41 -2.78
CA CYS A 28 11.29 -10.03 -1.39
C CYS A 28 10.08 -10.39 -0.50
N TRP A 29 8.85 -10.11 -0.97
CA TRP A 29 7.66 -10.26 -0.11
C TRP A 29 7.14 -11.69 -0.01
N LEU A 30 7.39 -12.48 -1.05
CA LEU A 30 6.75 -13.77 -1.26
C LEU A 30 7.78 -14.88 -1.43
N THR A 31 8.31 -15.31 -0.30
CA THR A 31 9.34 -16.35 -0.23
C THR A 31 8.81 -17.58 0.49
N GLU A 32 9.34 -18.76 0.16
CA GLU A 32 9.00 -19.98 0.91
C GLU A 32 9.44 -19.89 2.37
N LYS A 33 10.54 -19.15 2.64
CA LYS A 33 11.08 -18.91 3.98
C LYS A 33 10.08 -18.18 4.88
N THR A 34 9.42 -17.15 4.35
CA THR A 34 8.54 -16.25 5.12
C THR A 34 7.07 -16.61 5.01
N CYS A 35 6.68 -17.45 4.07
CA CYS A 35 5.31 -17.95 3.95
C CYS A 35 4.88 -18.71 5.23
N PRO A 36 3.78 -18.30 5.87
CA PRO A 36 3.31 -18.93 7.11
C PRO A 36 2.68 -20.31 6.88
N TYR A 37 2.21 -20.61 5.66
CA TYR A 37 1.52 -21.85 5.34
C TYR A 37 2.44 -22.98 4.84
N GLY A 38 3.74 -22.71 4.69
CA GLY A 38 4.70 -23.68 4.18
C GLY A 38 4.72 -24.97 5.01
N ILE A 39 4.58 -26.11 4.32
CA ILE A 39 4.52 -27.45 4.91
C ILE A 39 5.84 -27.81 5.60
N THR A 40 5.75 -28.12 6.89
CA THR A 40 6.79 -28.69 7.78
C THR A 40 8.07 -27.88 7.95
N ILE A 41 8.28 -27.36 9.17
CA ILE A 41 9.59 -26.89 9.63
C ILE A 41 10.48 -28.15 9.76
N PRO A 42 11.67 -28.19 9.14
CA PRO A 42 12.62 -29.28 9.37
C PRO A 42 12.94 -29.38 10.87
N SER A 43 13.08 -30.59 11.41
CA SER A 43 13.54 -30.79 12.79
C SER A 43 14.78 -29.92 13.08
N PRO A 44 14.94 -29.34 14.30
CA PRO A 44 16.08 -28.49 14.66
C PRO A 44 17.45 -29.10 14.36
N ALA A 45 17.54 -30.43 14.26
CA ALA A 45 18.74 -31.16 13.87
C ALA A 45 19.14 -30.99 12.38
N LEU A 46 18.18 -30.79 11.46
CA LEU A 46 18.41 -30.59 10.02
C LEU A 46 18.78 -29.14 9.67
N LEU A 47 18.36 -28.18 10.49
CA LEU A 47 18.63 -26.74 10.30
C LEU A 47 20.09 -26.36 10.64
N LYS A 48 20.83 -27.20 11.37
CA LYS A 48 22.25 -26.94 11.70
C LYS A 48 23.20 -27.16 10.52
N ASN A 49 22.81 -27.93 9.50
CA ASN A 49 23.67 -28.36 8.40
C ASN A 49 23.31 -27.77 7.03
N SER A 50 22.27 -26.94 6.94
CA SER A 50 21.82 -26.34 5.67
C SER A 50 22.27 -24.88 5.59
N ASN A 51 22.91 -24.51 4.48
CA ASN A 51 23.29 -23.12 4.24
C ASN A 51 21.99 -22.31 4.03
N PRO A 52 21.65 -21.35 4.90
CA PRO A 52 20.33 -20.70 4.90
C PRO A 52 20.05 -19.91 3.62
N HIS A 53 21.11 -19.52 2.89
CA HIS A 53 21.03 -18.76 1.64
C HIS A 53 20.92 -19.64 0.37
N GLU A 54 21.29 -20.92 0.43
CA GLU A 54 21.28 -21.81 -0.74
C GLU A 54 19.86 -22.09 -1.25
N SER A 55 18.87 -22.06 -0.34
CA SER A 55 17.45 -22.19 -0.68
C SER A 55 16.85 -20.95 -1.37
N MET A 56 17.54 -19.80 -1.35
CA MET A 56 17.01 -18.51 -1.79
C MET A 56 17.71 -17.99 -3.06
N SER A 57 18.74 -18.68 -3.54
CA SER A 57 19.53 -18.26 -4.71
C SER A 57 18.70 -18.14 -6.01
N GLU A 58 17.62 -18.92 -6.14
CA GLU A 58 16.66 -18.77 -7.26
C GLU A 58 15.83 -17.49 -7.17
N GLU A 59 15.58 -16.99 -5.96
CA GLU A 59 14.70 -15.84 -5.69
C GLU A 59 15.50 -14.52 -5.70
N TRP A 60 16.74 -14.56 -5.22
CA TRP A 60 17.60 -13.37 -5.11
C TRP A 60 18.66 -13.26 -6.21
N GLY A 61 18.77 -14.26 -7.09
CA GLY A 61 19.76 -14.32 -8.16
C GLY A 61 19.54 -13.29 -9.27
N SER A 62 20.58 -13.11 -10.09
CA SER A 62 20.59 -12.23 -11.26
C SER A 62 19.76 -12.73 -12.44
N ASN A 63 19.23 -13.95 -12.36
CA ASN A 63 18.46 -14.57 -13.43
C ASN A 63 17.05 -13.99 -13.52
N TRP A 64 16.72 -13.59 -14.74
CA TRP A 64 15.44 -13.06 -15.19
C TRP A 64 14.41 -14.17 -15.27
N SER A 65 13.62 -14.37 -14.22
CA SER A 65 12.56 -15.37 -14.24
C SER A 65 11.24 -14.80 -13.74
N ASN A 66 10.21 -14.84 -14.59
CA ASN A 66 8.82 -14.62 -14.20
C ASN A 66 8.33 -15.82 -13.37
N ARG A 67 8.95 -16.00 -12.20
CA ARG A 67 8.91 -17.23 -11.41
C ARG A 67 7.51 -17.49 -10.90
N ILE A 68 6.86 -16.49 -10.32
CA ILE A 68 5.51 -16.63 -9.77
C ILE A 68 4.52 -16.89 -10.91
N PHE A 69 4.60 -16.14 -12.00
CA PHE A 69 3.83 -16.42 -13.22
C PHE A 69 3.97 -17.88 -13.70
N ALA A 70 5.21 -18.37 -13.85
CA ALA A 70 5.47 -19.73 -14.32
C ALA A 70 4.95 -20.79 -13.33
N ARG A 71 5.14 -20.57 -12.02
CA ARG A 71 4.63 -21.43 -10.96
C ARG A 71 3.10 -21.49 -10.97
N VAL A 72 2.42 -20.36 -11.12
CA VAL A 72 0.94 -20.29 -11.22
C VAL A 72 0.44 -21.06 -12.43
N CYS A 73 1.09 -20.91 -13.60
CA CYS A 73 0.73 -21.66 -14.80
C CYS A 73 0.91 -23.17 -14.64
N ARG A 74 1.94 -23.60 -13.89
CA ARG A 74 2.15 -25.02 -13.55
C ARG A 74 1.09 -25.52 -12.57
N LEU A 75 0.82 -24.77 -11.51
CA LEU A 75 -0.21 -25.09 -10.53
C LEU A 75 -1.59 -25.23 -11.18
N ASP A 76 -1.95 -24.32 -12.10
CA ASP A 76 -3.24 -24.40 -12.80
C ASP A 76 -3.38 -25.70 -13.60
N ARG A 77 -2.32 -26.14 -14.29
CA ARG A 77 -2.32 -27.42 -15.01
C ARG A 77 -2.41 -28.64 -14.07
N ALA A 78 -1.76 -28.57 -12.91
CA ALA A 78 -1.81 -29.63 -11.89
C ALA A 78 -3.14 -29.68 -11.11
N SER A 79 -3.93 -28.61 -11.16
CA SER A 79 -5.14 -28.44 -10.34
C SER A 79 -6.38 -29.22 -10.82
N SER A 80 -6.27 -29.99 -11.91
CA SER A 80 -7.39 -30.76 -12.46
C SER A 80 -7.99 -31.74 -11.45
N VAL A 81 -7.16 -32.31 -10.59
CA VAL A 81 -7.59 -33.22 -9.51
C VAL A 81 -8.45 -32.49 -8.47
N VAL A 82 -8.05 -31.25 -8.11
CA VAL A 82 -8.78 -30.42 -7.13
C VAL A 82 -10.09 -29.91 -7.71
N ARG A 83 -10.08 -29.60 -9.01
CA ARG A 83 -11.23 -29.15 -9.79
C ARG A 83 -12.20 -30.29 -10.15
N GLY A 84 -11.73 -31.54 -10.07
CA GLY A 84 -12.46 -32.74 -10.50
C GLY A 84 -12.54 -32.92 -12.02
N ARG A 85 -11.98 -32.00 -12.82
CA ARG A 85 -11.96 -32.07 -14.30
C ARG A 85 -10.82 -31.25 -14.90
N LEU A 86 -10.49 -31.56 -16.16
CA LEU A 86 -9.63 -30.70 -16.98
C LEU A 86 -10.38 -29.46 -17.47
N LEU A 87 -9.61 -28.42 -17.81
CA LEU A 87 -10.10 -27.30 -18.59
C LEU A 87 -10.41 -27.73 -20.01
N THR A 88 -11.51 -27.23 -20.55
CA THR A 88 -11.80 -27.32 -21.99
C THR A 88 -10.84 -26.41 -22.77
N GLN A 89 -10.70 -26.66 -24.07
CA GLN A 89 -9.82 -25.85 -24.93
C GLN A 89 -10.22 -24.37 -24.97
N SER A 90 -11.53 -24.07 -24.91
CA SER A 90 -12.03 -22.69 -24.84
C SER A 90 -11.69 -22.04 -23.51
N GLU A 91 -11.90 -22.74 -22.39
CA GLU A 91 -11.55 -22.22 -21.05
C GLU A 91 -10.05 -21.98 -20.91
N GLU A 92 -9.21 -22.89 -21.42
CA GLU A 92 -7.74 -22.77 -21.43
C GLU A 92 -7.29 -21.49 -22.17
N LYS A 93 -7.92 -21.19 -23.30
CA LYS A 93 -7.67 -19.98 -24.09
C LYS A 93 -8.13 -18.73 -23.34
N LEU A 94 -9.30 -18.76 -22.71
CA LEU A 94 -9.84 -17.64 -21.94
C LEU A 94 -8.98 -17.33 -20.70
N ALA A 95 -8.59 -18.36 -19.93
CA ALA A 95 -7.74 -18.20 -18.76
C ALA A 95 -6.36 -17.62 -19.12
N SER A 96 -5.75 -18.12 -20.21
CA SER A 96 -4.48 -17.58 -20.72
C SER A 96 -4.62 -16.14 -21.19
N LYS A 97 -5.70 -15.82 -21.91
CA LYS A 97 -5.98 -14.47 -22.40
C LYS A 97 -6.20 -13.49 -21.25
N ALA A 98 -6.97 -13.88 -20.22
CA ALA A 98 -7.23 -13.05 -19.05
C ALA A 98 -5.93 -12.70 -18.32
N LEU A 99 -5.07 -13.69 -18.05
CA LEU A 99 -3.78 -13.46 -17.40
C LEU A 99 -2.86 -12.58 -18.24
N HIS A 100 -2.76 -12.85 -19.55
CA HIS A 100 -1.94 -12.05 -20.43
C HIS A 100 -2.40 -10.58 -20.49
N LEU A 101 -3.69 -10.34 -20.69
CA LEU A 101 -4.24 -8.97 -20.74
C LEU A 101 -4.13 -8.25 -19.40
N ALA A 102 -4.29 -8.94 -18.27
CA ALA A 102 -4.06 -8.35 -16.96
C ALA A 102 -2.60 -7.89 -16.79
N ILE A 103 -1.62 -8.69 -17.22
CA ILE A 103 -0.20 -8.32 -17.20
C ILE A 103 0.07 -7.15 -18.14
N MET A 104 -0.46 -7.16 -19.37
CA MET A 104 -0.28 -6.06 -20.31
C MET A 104 -0.89 -4.77 -19.76
N SER A 105 -2.12 -4.83 -19.25
CA SER A 105 -2.79 -3.69 -18.64
C SER A 105 -2.07 -3.15 -17.41
N PHE A 106 -1.45 -4.02 -16.61
CA PHE A 106 -0.61 -3.62 -15.50
C PHE A 106 0.63 -2.86 -16.00
N ALA A 107 1.37 -3.47 -16.93
CA ALA A 107 2.63 -2.92 -17.44
C ALA A 107 2.47 -1.61 -18.20
N THR A 108 1.35 -1.41 -18.92
CA THR A 108 1.11 -0.17 -19.67
C THR A 108 0.92 1.06 -18.80
N GLN A 109 0.75 0.91 -17.47
CA GLN A 109 0.82 2.03 -16.53
C GLN A 109 2.18 2.75 -16.59
N TRP A 110 3.27 2.04 -16.90
CA TRP A 110 4.62 2.59 -17.05
C TRP A 110 4.95 2.99 -18.50
N ALA A 111 4.11 2.66 -19.47
CA ALA A 111 4.37 2.89 -20.88
C ALA A 111 3.98 4.31 -21.34
N GLN A 112 3.76 5.26 -20.43
CA GLN A 112 3.38 6.63 -20.81
C GLN A 112 4.59 7.42 -21.30
N SER A 113 4.83 7.52 -22.62
CA SER A 113 5.75 8.52 -23.23
C SER A 113 5.13 9.94 -23.30
N SER A 114 4.24 10.27 -22.37
CA SER A 114 3.59 11.58 -22.30
C SER A 114 4.62 12.70 -22.08
N ASN A 115 4.29 13.95 -22.45
CA ASN A 115 5.11 15.14 -22.08
C ASN A 115 5.43 15.20 -20.57
N ARG A 116 4.63 14.50 -19.76
CA ARG A 116 4.81 14.36 -18.32
C ARG A 116 5.90 13.37 -17.90
N SER A 117 6.21 12.36 -18.70
CA SER A 117 7.32 11.45 -18.39
C SER A 117 8.68 12.10 -18.65
N THR A 118 8.76 12.99 -19.66
CA THR A 118 9.96 13.78 -20.00
C THR A 118 10.09 15.09 -19.22
N ALA A 119 8.99 15.60 -18.65
CA ALA A 119 9.04 16.75 -17.76
C ALA A 119 10.01 16.48 -16.60
N LYS A 120 10.71 17.53 -16.16
CA LYS A 120 11.43 17.53 -14.88
C LYS A 120 10.55 18.24 -13.87
N PHE A 121 10.59 17.77 -12.62
CA PHE A 121 9.94 18.48 -11.53
C PHE A 121 10.62 19.85 -11.37
N SER A 122 9.99 20.92 -11.86
CA SER A 122 10.22 22.27 -11.36
C SER A 122 9.38 22.44 -10.09
N SER A 123 9.92 23.15 -9.09
CA SER A 123 9.06 23.63 -8.01
C SER A 123 7.84 24.29 -8.65
N PHE A 124 6.64 24.06 -8.12
CA PHE A 124 5.45 24.76 -8.61
C PHE A 124 5.54 26.29 -8.39
N ASP A 125 6.62 26.80 -7.79
CA ASP A 125 6.93 28.22 -7.71
C ASP A 125 7.29 28.83 -9.08
N SER A 126 6.53 29.86 -9.41
CA SER A 126 6.83 30.90 -10.42
C SER A 126 6.40 30.61 -11.86
N LYS A 127 5.31 31.30 -12.25
CA LYS A 127 4.94 31.74 -13.62
C LYS A 127 4.22 30.78 -14.58
N ASP A 128 3.81 29.57 -14.17
CA ASP A 128 2.93 28.71 -14.99
C ASP A 128 1.43 28.91 -14.69
N ASP A 129 0.98 30.17 -14.57
CA ASP A 129 -0.45 30.52 -14.67
C ASP A 129 -0.90 30.61 -16.14
N GLU A 130 0.01 30.42 -17.09
CA GLU A 130 -0.31 30.29 -18.51
C GLU A 130 -0.61 28.83 -18.88
N VAL A 131 -1.89 28.58 -19.13
CA VAL A 131 -2.37 27.74 -20.24
C VAL A 131 -2.20 26.21 -20.07
N ILE A 132 -3.13 25.60 -19.34
CA ILE A 132 -3.83 24.41 -19.90
C ILE A 132 -5.09 24.97 -20.56
N ASP A 133 -4.91 25.68 -21.67
CA ASP A 133 -5.99 26.05 -22.58
C ASP A 133 -6.01 25.03 -23.70
N ASP A 134 -7.20 24.53 -24.01
CA ASP A 134 -7.49 23.44 -24.94
C ASP A 134 -7.40 23.91 -26.41
N GLY A 135 -6.56 24.90 -26.71
CA GLY A 135 -6.58 25.63 -27.98
C GLY A 135 -5.30 26.35 -28.42
N ALA A 136 -4.19 26.30 -27.66
CA ALA A 136 -2.92 26.90 -28.08
C ALA A 136 -1.98 25.83 -28.65
N GLU A 137 -1.51 26.03 -29.89
CA GLU A 137 -0.47 25.18 -30.49
C GLU A 137 0.74 25.05 -29.55
N PRO A 138 1.27 23.82 -29.35
CA PRO A 138 2.38 23.61 -28.44
C PRO A 138 3.63 24.29 -28.97
N ALA A 139 4.19 25.19 -28.15
CA ALA A 139 5.51 25.75 -28.38
C ALA A 139 6.53 24.62 -28.57
N ARG A 140 7.30 24.72 -29.66
CA ARG A 140 8.29 23.75 -30.11
C ARG A 140 9.42 23.57 -29.09
N GLY A 141 9.24 22.64 -28.15
CA GLY A 141 10.31 22.03 -27.38
C GLY A 141 10.71 20.70 -28.04
N GLU A 142 12.00 20.54 -28.36
CA GLU A 142 12.53 19.34 -29.02
C GLU A 142 12.37 18.09 -28.13
N GLY A 143 11.62 17.09 -28.60
CA GLY A 143 11.72 15.73 -28.05
C GLY A 143 10.57 14.75 -28.31
N SER A 144 9.30 15.16 -28.21
CA SER A 144 8.16 14.23 -28.35
C SER A 144 7.02 14.83 -29.18
N SER A 145 6.62 14.13 -30.25
CA SER A 145 5.48 14.51 -31.07
C SER A 145 4.17 14.29 -30.28
N PRO A 146 3.19 15.22 -30.31
CA PRO A 146 1.90 15.07 -29.63
C PRO A 146 1.22 13.71 -29.89
N LEU A 147 1.42 13.17 -31.10
CA LEU A 147 0.89 11.88 -31.56
C LEU A 147 1.38 10.67 -30.72
N SER A 148 2.59 10.70 -30.16
CA SER A 148 3.09 9.57 -29.35
C SER A 148 2.41 9.52 -27.97
N THR A 149 2.05 10.69 -27.43
CA THR A 149 1.43 10.81 -26.10
C THR A 149 -0.02 10.31 -26.08
N GLU A 150 -0.79 10.62 -27.13
CA GLU A 150 -2.15 10.11 -27.32
C GLU A 150 -2.16 8.60 -27.59
N PHE A 151 -1.15 8.12 -28.33
CA PHE A 151 -1.01 6.70 -28.67
C PHE A 151 -0.81 5.83 -27.43
N ASP A 152 0.11 6.18 -26.53
CA ASP A 152 0.37 5.39 -25.31
C ASP A 152 -0.82 5.41 -24.36
N ARG A 153 -1.51 6.55 -24.24
CA ARG A 153 -2.73 6.66 -23.45
C ARG A 153 -3.84 5.77 -24.00
N SER A 154 -4.02 5.78 -25.33
CA SER A 154 -4.97 4.91 -26.03
C SER A 154 -4.63 3.43 -25.81
N ILE A 155 -3.35 3.06 -25.84
CA ILE A 155 -2.88 1.71 -25.51
C ILE A 155 -3.25 1.33 -24.08
N GLN A 156 -2.96 2.19 -23.10
CA GLN A 156 -3.27 1.95 -21.69
C GLN A 156 -4.76 1.72 -21.48
N GLU A 157 -5.60 2.60 -22.02
CA GLU A 157 -7.06 2.49 -21.93
C GLU A 157 -7.58 1.22 -22.61
N SER A 158 -7.09 0.93 -23.81
CA SER A 158 -7.47 -0.26 -24.57
C SER A 158 -7.15 -1.55 -23.80
N PHE A 159 -5.93 -1.69 -23.27
CA PHE A 159 -5.57 -2.88 -22.49
C PHE A 159 -6.38 -2.98 -21.19
N TRP A 160 -6.68 -1.86 -20.52
CA TRP A 160 -7.49 -1.85 -19.31
C TRP A 160 -8.92 -2.38 -19.57
N TYR A 161 -9.59 -1.88 -20.60
CA TYR A 161 -10.93 -2.36 -20.96
C TYR A 161 -10.91 -3.81 -21.45
N GLN A 162 -9.90 -4.20 -22.24
CA GLN A 162 -9.75 -5.58 -22.72
C GLN A 162 -9.50 -6.56 -21.56
N ALA A 163 -8.64 -6.22 -20.61
CA ALA A 163 -8.36 -7.04 -19.44
C ALA A 163 -9.60 -7.18 -18.56
N ARG A 164 -10.30 -6.07 -18.28
CA ARG A 164 -11.56 -6.08 -17.53
C ARG A 164 -12.60 -7.01 -18.17
N ARG A 165 -12.78 -6.92 -19.49
CA ARG A 165 -13.70 -7.78 -20.23
C ARG A 165 -13.26 -9.24 -20.20
N ALA A 166 -11.97 -9.53 -20.37
CA ALA A 166 -11.46 -10.89 -20.32
C ALA A 166 -11.63 -11.55 -18.93
N LEU A 167 -11.54 -10.76 -17.85
CA LEU A 167 -11.84 -11.24 -16.49
C LEU A 167 -13.33 -11.55 -16.32
N GLN A 168 -14.22 -10.73 -16.88
CA GLN A 168 -15.67 -10.99 -16.89
C GLN A 168 -15.99 -12.27 -17.69
N ASP A 169 -15.42 -12.40 -18.89
CA ASP A 169 -15.61 -13.57 -19.77
C ASP A 169 -15.04 -14.87 -19.15
N SER A 170 -14.17 -14.77 -18.14
CA SER A 170 -13.55 -15.91 -17.46
C SER A 170 -14.01 -16.11 -16.00
N ALA A 171 -15.02 -15.37 -15.55
CA ALA A 171 -15.45 -15.33 -14.15
C ALA A 171 -15.89 -16.72 -13.61
N GLU A 172 -16.47 -17.55 -14.46
CA GLU A 172 -16.95 -18.91 -14.10
C GLU A 172 -15.85 -19.98 -14.20
N ILE A 173 -14.67 -19.62 -14.71
CA ILE A 173 -13.57 -20.57 -14.89
C ILE A 173 -12.79 -20.67 -13.59
N GLU A 174 -12.85 -21.85 -12.95
CA GLU A 174 -12.08 -22.12 -11.73
C GLU A 174 -10.57 -22.25 -12.05
N SER A 175 -9.85 -21.20 -12.38
CA SER A 175 -8.43 -21.27 -12.79
C SER A 175 -7.51 -20.44 -11.89
N PHE A 176 -6.36 -21.00 -11.51
CA PHE A 176 -5.34 -20.25 -10.78
C PHE A 176 -4.73 -19.12 -11.61
N ARG A 177 -4.72 -19.23 -12.95
CA ARG A 177 -4.34 -18.12 -13.83
C ARG A 177 -5.36 -17.00 -13.78
N VAL A 178 -6.65 -17.33 -13.75
CA VAL A 178 -7.73 -16.34 -13.62
C VAL A 178 -7.68 -15.66 -12.25
N ILE A 179 -7.47 -16.41 -11.17
CA ILE A 179 -7.28 -15.86 -9.82
C ILE A 179 -6.09 -14.88 -9.80
N PHE A 180 -4.94 -15.30 -10.34
CA PHE A 180 -3.76 -14.44 -10.37
C PHE A 180 -3.95 -13.21 -11.28
N ALA A 181 -4.70 -13.35 -12.37
CA ALA A 181 -5.07 -12.23 -13.24
C ALA A 181 -5.93 -11.20 -12.49
N HIS A 182 -6.89 -11.64 -11.68
CA HIS A 182 -7.68 -10.75 -10.81
C HIS A 182 -6.80 -10.03 -9.78
N ILE A 183 -5.82 -10.73 -9.18
CA ILE A 183 -4.85 -10.12 -8.26
C ILE A 183 -4.05 -9.03 -8.99
N ILE A 184 -3.42 -9.34 -10.13
CA ILE A 184 -2.63 -8.36 -10.90
C ILE A 184 -3.49 -7.17 -11.31
N PHE A 185 -4.69 -7.43 -11.84
CA PHE A 185 -5.58 -6.36 -12.30
C PHE A 185 -6.09 -5.48 -11.16
N SER A 186 -6.18 -5.99 -9.93
CA SER A 186 -6.51 -5.18 -8.75
C SER A 186 -5.44 -4.15 -8.39
N LEU A 187 -4.20 -4.33 -8.85
CA LEU A 187 -3.11 -3.38 -8.71
C LEU A 187 -3.04 -2.39 -9.88
N THR A 188 -3.89 -2.57 -10.89
CA THR A 188 -3.93 -1.74 -12.10
C THR A 188 -4.95 -0.62 -11.95
N GLN A 189 -4.48 0.62 -12.01
CA GLN A 189 -5.35 1.79 -11.91
C GLN A 189 -6.18 1.99 -13.18
N ARG A 190 -7.44 2.39 -12.97
CA ARG A 190 -8.30 2.85 -14.04
C ARG A 190 -7.74 4.17 -14.59
N PRO A 191 -7.56 4.31 -15.91
CA PRO A 191 -7.21 5.58 -16.54
C PRO A 191 -8.27 6.66 -16.24
N LEU A 192 -7.85 7.83 -15.75
CA LEU A 192 -8.73 8.93 -15.33
C LEU A 192 -8.72 10.12 -16.29
N ASN A 193 -9.80 10.90 -16.33
CA ASN A 193 -9.79 12.21 -17.01
C ASN A 193 -9.11 13.25 -16.12
N VAL A 194 -7.78 13.28 -16.14
CA VAL A 194 -6.95 14.15 -15.29
C VAL A 194 -7.32 15.63 -15.44
N ALA A 195 -7.54 16.12 -16.67
CA ALA A 195 -7.85 17.52 -16.92
C ALA A 195 -9.13 18.00 -16.23
N ALA A 196 -10.17 17.15 -16.21
CA ALA A 196 -11.41 17.45 -15.48
C ALA A 196 -11.16 17.58 -13.97
N HIS A 197 -10.40 16.65 -13.38
CA HIS A 197 -10.08 16.67 -11.95
C HIS A 197 -9.19 17.86 -11.56
N VAL A 198 -8.18 18.21 -12.36
CA VAL A 198 -7.33 19.39 -12.12
C VAL A 198 -8.15 20.67 -12.15
N ARG A 199 -9.09 20.81 -13.09
CA ARG A 199 -10.01 21.96 -13.13
C ARG A 199 -10.88 22.04 -11.87
N ALA A 200 -11.35 20.90 -11.37
CA ALA A 200 -12.12 20.84 -10.12
C ALA A 200 -11.28 21.29 -8.91
N ILE A 201 -10.04 20.82 -8.79
CA ILE A 201 -9.10 21.22 -7.72
C ILE A 201 -8.83 22.73 -7.78
N LYS A 202 -8.46 23.26 -8.96
CA LYS A 202 -8.20 24.70 -9.15
C LYS A 202 -9.44 25.57 -8.92
N GLY A 203 -10.62 25.09 -9.32
CA GLY A 203 -11.88 25.80 -9.13
C GLY A 203 -12.23 26.05 -7.65
N ARG A 204 -11.81 25.17 -6.74
CA ARG A 204 -12.00 25.35 -5.28
C ARG A 204 -11.11 26.43 -4.69
N ARG A 205 -9.88 26.57 -5.17
CA ARG A 205 -8.98 27.67 -4.79
C ARG A 205 -9.67 29.02 -5.04
N ARG A 206 -10.23 29.21 -6.24
CA ARG A 206 -10.95 30.44 -6.59
C ARG A 206 -12.17 30.71 -5.69
N ARG A 207 -12.95 29.68 -5.34
CA ARG A 207 -14.13 29.84 -4.47
C ARG A 207 -13.77 30.14 -3.00
N SER A 208 -12.70 29.54 -2.48
CA SER A 208 -12.23 29.80 -1.12
C SER A 208 -11.62 31.19 -0.97
N SER A 209 -10.87 31.67 -1.97
CA SER A 209 -10.41 33.07 -2.05
C SER A 209 -11.57 34.06 -2.19
N ALA A 210 -12.58 33.76 -3.01
CA ALA A 210 -13.73 34.64 -3.20
C ALA A 210 -14.63 34.75 -1.96
N LYS A 211 -14.77 33.66 -1.18
CA LYS A 211 -15.51 33.70 0.09
C LYS A 211 -14.82 34.59 1.13
N ARG A 212 -13.48 34.59 1.17
CA ARG A 212 -12.68 35.50 2.03
C ARG A 212 -12.85 36.99 1.66
N PHE A 213 -12.99 37.31 0.37
CA PHE A 213 -13.22 38.69 -0.09
C PHE A 213 -14.63 39.22 0.15
N ASN A 214 -15.62 38.34 0.36
CA ASN A 214 -17.00 38.76 0.61
C ASN A 214 -17.30 38.92 2.10
N ASP A 215 -16.54 38.26 2.98
CA ASP A 215 -16.66 38.40 4.44
C ASP A 215 -15.96 39.68 4.97
N SER A 216 -15.22 40.42 4.13
CA SER A 216 -14.65 41.74 4.44
C SER A 216 -15.56 42.92 4.07
N ALA A 217 -16.78 42.67 3.55
CA ALA A 217 -17.80 43.70 3.39
C ALA A 217 -18.52 43.93 4.74
N TRP A 218 -18.43 45.16 5.25
CA TRP A 218 -19.08 45.60 6.49
C TRP A 218 -20.56 45.16 6.59
N PRO A 219 -21.03 44.71 7.77
CA PRO A 219 -22.44 44.34 7.96
C PRO A 219 -23.28 45.61 8.08
N GLY A 220 -23.90 46.02 6.97
CA GLY A 220 -24.63 47.28 6.95
C GLY A 220 -25.56 47.47 5.75
N ALA A 221 -26.38 46.46 5.43
CA ALA A 221 -27.70 46.64 4.81
C ALA A 221 -28.31 45.26 4.48
N SER A 222 -29.32 44.85 5.26
CA SER A 222 -30.23 43.79 4.83
C SER A 222 -31.21 44.36 3.80
N PRO A 223 -31.40 43.74 2.62
CA PRO A 223 -32.62 43.94 1.85
C PRO A 223 -33.70 42.95 2.32
N PRO A 224 -34.99 43.33 2.22
CA PRO A 224 -36.06 42.60 2.85
C PRO A 224 -36.40 41.31 2.09
N SER A 225 -36.80 40.32 2.90
CA SER A 225 -37.55 39.13 2.52
C SER A 225 -38.73 39.44 1.60
N SER A 226 -38.86 38.68 0.51
CA SER A 226 -40.15 38.44 -0.12
C SER A 226 -40.36 36.93 -0.27
N GLU A 227 -41.33 36.45 0.51
CA GLU A 227 -42.00 35.18 0.31
C GLU A 227 -42.65 35.15 -1.08
N SER A 228 -42.46 34.07 -1.81
CA SER A 228 -43.50 33.62 -2.74
C SER A 228 -43.57 32.09 -2.71
N THR A 229 -44.57 31.63 -1.99
CA THR A 229 -45.22 30.32 -2.15
C THR A 229 -45.47 30.00 -3.62
N ARG A 230 -45.06 28.81 -4.07
CA ARG A 230 -45.85 28.06 -5.06
C ARG A 230 -45.62 26.55 -4.92
N SER A 231 -46.69 25.91 -4.45
CA SER A 231 -46.91 24.48 -4.48
C SER A 231 -47.04 24.00 -5.93
N GLY A 232 -46.49 22.83 -6.25
CA GLY A 232 -46.70 22.12 -7.50
C GLY A 232 -46.43 20.64 -7.33
N HIS A 233 -47.46 19.84 -7.55
CA HIS A 233 -47.62 18.43 -7.19
C HIS A 233 -46.58 17.43 -7.74
N CYS A 234 -46.52 16.33 -7.00
CA CYS A 234 -45.88 15.06 -7.27
C CYS A 234 -46.39 14.39 -8.56
N SER A 235 -45.54 13.58 -9.19
CA SER A 235 -45.97 12.29 -9.70
C SER A 235 -44.82 11.28 -9.63
N ALA A 236 -45.16 10.10 -9.12
CA ALA A 236 -44.27 9.03 -8.72
C ALA A 236 -44.08 8.01 -9.85
N THR A 237 -42.87 7.47 -9.96
CA THR A 237 -42.68 6.06 -10.36
C THR A 237 -41.49 5.49 -9.61
N ALA A 238 -41.75 4.39 -8.92
CA ALA A 238 -40.91 3.74 -7.93
C ALA A 238 -39.90 2.75 -8.55
N CYS A 239 -38.81 2.54 -7.81
CA CYS A 239 -38.01 1.30 -7.59
C CYS A 239 -36.59 1.78 -7.21
N GLY A 240 -35.99 1.57 -6.05
CA GLY A 240 -36.22 0.62 -4.97
C GLY A 240 -34.85 0.08 -4.52
N ALA A 241 -34.16 0.78 -3.62
CA ALA A 241 -33.04 0.24 -2.82
C ALA A 241 -32.71 1.22 -1.68
N SER A 242 -33.35 1.03 -0.53
CA SER A 242 -33.04 1.74 0.71
C SER A 242 -31.76 1.15 1.32
N THR A 243 -30.72 1.97 1.47
CA THR A 243 -29.62 1.70 2.40
C THR A 243 -29.66 2.81 3.44
N TYR A 244 -30.05 2.46 4.67
CA TYR A 244 -29.98 3.34 5.82
C TYR A 244 -28.51 3.63 6.14
N GLN A 245 -28.00 4.76 5.64
CA GLN A 245 -26.77 5.36 6.14
C GLN A 245 -27.10 6.12 7.43
N THR A 246 -26.78 5.52 8.57
CA THR A 246 -26.65 6.25 9.84
C THR A 246 -25.17 6.55 10.03
N THR A 247 -24.74 7.74 9.61
CA THR A 247 -23.42 8.29 9.91
C THR A 247 -23.47 8.95 11.29
N PRO A 248 -22.64 8.55 12.27
CA PRO A 248 -22.36 9.38 13.44
C PRO A 248 -21.51 10.58 12.99
N GLY A 249 -21.84 11.77 13.53
CA GLY A 249 -21.36 13.07 13.07
C GLY A 249 -19.84 13.18 12.89
N VAL A 250 -19.43 13.50 11.67
CA VAL A 250 -18.10 14.02 11.35
C VAL A 250 -18.06 15.46 11.84
N ILE A 251 -17.18 15.75 12.79
CA ILE A 251 -16.81 17.12 13.14
C ILE A 251 -16.15 17.73 11.91
N ASN A 252 -16.87 18.63 11.24
CA ASN A 252 -16.38 19.42 10.12
C ASN A 252 -15.28 20.37 10.63
N THR A 253 -14.02 19.94 10.58
CA THR A 253 -12.91 20.90 10.51
C THR A 253 -12.84 21.41 9.08
N SER A 254 -13.22 22.66 8.87
CA SER A 254 -13.15 23.37 7.60
C SER A 254 -11.70 23.49 7.11
N ASN A 255 -11.20 22.47 6.43
CA ASN A 255 -9.86 22.47 5.82
C ASN A 255 -9.97 22.02 4.37
N SER A 256 -10.03 22.98 3.45
CA SER A 256 -10.24 22.76 2.00
C SER A 256 -9.21 21.83 1.36
N GLY A 257 -8.00 21.74 1.92
CA GLY A 257 -6.93 20.84 1.47
C GLY A 257 -7.16 19.36 1.78
N VAL A 258 -7.85 19.02 2.88
CA VAL A 258 -8.19 17.63 3.27
C VAL A 258 -9.20 17.05 2.28
N ALA A 259 -10.24 17.82 1.99
CA ALA A 259 -11.29 17.41 1.07
C ALA A 259 -10.77 17.12 -0.35
N GLY A 260 -9.70 17.80 -0.79
CA GLY A 260 -9.08 17.54 -2.09
C GLY A 260 -8.30 16.22 -2.15
N LEU A 261 -7.68 15.80 -1.03
CA LEU A 261 -6.91 14.56 -0.95
C LEU A 261 -7.82 13.34 -0.76
N ASP A 262 -8.84 13.47 0.08
CA ASP A 262 -9.81 12.39 0.31
C ASP A 262 -10.53 12.02 -1.00
N GLU A 263 -10.94 13.00 -1.78
CA GLU A 263 -11.54 12.77 -3.10
C GLU A 263 -10.60 12.05 -4.07
N VAL A 264 -9.30 12.36 -4.06
CA VAL A 264 -8.33 11.64 -4.88
C VAL A 264 -8.26 10.18 -4.47
N THR A 265 -8.33 9.88 -3.17
CA THR A 265 -8.33 8.49 -2.69
C THR A 265 -9.60 7.72 -3.04
N GLU A 266 -10.75 8.39 -3.14
CA GLU A 266 -12.03 7.78 -3.52
C GLU A 266 -12.09 7.33 -5.00
N LEU A 267 -11.22 7.86 -5.86
CA LEU A 267 -11.17 7.51 -7.30
C LEU A 267 -10.81 6.05 -7.57
N GLU A 268 -10.18 5.35 -6.61
CA GLU A 268 -9.85 3.92 -6.72
C GLU A 268 -11.11 3.05 -6.81
N GLY A 269 -12.17 3.44 -6.10
CA GLY A 269 -13.40 2.65 -5.97
C GLY A 269 -13.23 1.37 -5.14
N PRO A 270 -14.28 0.52 -5.06
CA PRO A 270 -14.24 -0.72 -4.29
C PRO A 270 -13.31 -1.77 -4.95
N PRO A 271 -12.56 -2.57 -4.17
CA PRO A 271 -11.54 -3.50 -4.67
C PRO A 271 -12.12 -4.82 -5.20
N ILE A 272 -13.15 -4.75 -6.07
CA ILE A 272 -13.96 -5.90 -6.50
C ILE A 272 -13.15 -7.06 -7.10
N PHE A 273 -12.08 -6.78 -7.84
CA PHE A 273 -11.26 -7.82 -8.47
C PHE A 273 -10.43 -8.57 -7.42
N LEU A 274 -9.88 -7.86 -6.44
CA LEU A 274 -9.16 -8.48 -5.33
C LEU A 274 -10.10 -9.35 -4.50
N GLU A 275 -11.29 -8.85 -4.16
CA GLU A 275 -12.28 -9.63 -3.42
C GLU A 275 -12.71 -10.90 -4.17
N THR A 276 -12.86 -10.80 -5.50
CA THR A 276 -13.18 -11.96 -6.35
C THR A 276 -12.08 -13.01 -6.29
N ALA A 277 -10.82 -12.59 -6.44
CA ALA A 277 -9.67 -13.49 -6.32
C ALA A 277 -9.61 -14.17 -4.95
N LEU A 278 -9.84 -13.43 -3.86
CA LEU A 278 -9.80 -13.98 -2.51
C LEU A 278 -10.89 -15.00 -2.26
N ARG A 279 -12.13 -14.74 -2.68
CA ARG A 279 -13.23 -15.71 -2.55
C ARG A 279 -12.94 -16.99 -3.33
N GLN A 280 -12.40 -16.87 -4.54
CA GLN A 280 -12.03 -18.01 -5.37
C GLN A 280 -10.88 -18.84 -4.74
N ILE A 281 -9.80 -18.19 -4.33
CA ILE A 281 -8.64 -18.91 -3.75
C ILE A 281 -8.96 -19.52 -2.39
N PHE A 282 -9.81 -18.88 -1.59
CA PHE A 282 -10.29 -19.43 -0.33
C PHE A 282 -11.21 -20.64 -0.55
N SER A 283 -12.12 -20.58 -1.53
CA SER A 283 -12.92 -21.75 -1.93
C SER A 283 -12.01 -22.93 -2.32
N TYR A 284 -10.94 -22.65 -3.08
CA TYR A 284 -9.92 -23.65 -3.41
C TYR A 284 -9.20 -24.23 -2.18
N ARG A 285 -8.87 -23.39 -1.19
CA ARG A 285 -8.29 -23.84 0.09
C ARG A 285 -9.22 -24.84 0.77
N CYS A 286 -10.51 -24.50 0.91
CA CYS A 286 -11.50 -25.37 1.52
C CYS A 286 -11.66 -26.71 0.77
N LYS A 287 -11.66 -26.68 -0.58
CA LYS A 287 -11.71 -27.91 -1.40
C LYS A 287 -10.49 -28.80 -1.14
N LEU A 288 -9.28 -28.22 -1.19
CA LEU A 288 -8.03 -28.96 -0.92
C LEU A 288 -8.07 -29.63 0.46
N GLU A 289 -8.44 -28.88 1.49
CA GLU A 289 -8.52 -29.37 2.86
C GLU A 289 -9.57 -30.46 3.03
N SER A 290 -10.73 -30.35 2.36
CA SER A 290 -11.76 -31.38 2.36
C SER A 290 -11.24 -32.69 1.78
N ILE A 291 -10.54 -32.65 0.64
CA ILE A 291 -9.97 -33.84 -0.01
C ILE A 291 -8.87 -34.45 0.88
N GLU A 292 -7.99 -33.63 1.47
CA GLU A 292 -6.94 -34.09 2.41
C GLU A 292 -7.55 -34.78 3.63
N ARG A 293 -8.63 -34.24 4.19
CA ARG A 293 -9.33 -34.82 5.33
C ARG A 293 -10.01 -36.15 4.98
N GLN A 294 -10.69 -36.22 3.84
CA GLN A 294 -11.31 -37.46 3.36
C GLN A 294 -10.27 -38.57 3.16
N ARG A 295 -9.11 -38.24 2.58
CA ARG A 295 -8.00 -39.18 2.41
C ARG A 295 -7.43 -39.66 3.74
N THR A 296 -7.23 -38.76 4.71
CA THR A 296 -6.76 -39.12 6.06
C THR A 296 -7.71 -40.11 6.74
N ILE A 297 -9.02 -39.91 6.59
CA ILE A 297 -10.04 -40.84 7.11
C ILE A 297 -9.98 -42.18 6.39
N ALA A 298 -9.82 -42.19 5.06
CA ALA A 298 -9.70 -43.42 4.28
C ALA A 298 -8.44 -44.22 4.65
N MET A 299 -7.29 -43.55 4.81
CA MET A 299 -6.04 -44.17 5.26
C MET A 299 -6.15 -44.80 6.64
N LYS A 300 -6.86 -44.16 7.59
CA LYS A 300 -7.13 -44.73 8.92
C LYS A 300 -8.05 -45.96 8.87
N LYS A 301 -8.84 -46.12 7.81
CA LYS A 301 -9.79 -47.24 7.63
C LYS A 301 -9.19 -48.42 6.86
N CYS A 302 -8.24 -48.21 5.94
CA CYS A 302 -7.62 -49.27 5.15
C CYS A 302 -6.24 -49.64 5.70
N ALA A 303 -6.12 -50.82 6.34
CA ALA A 303 -4.88 -51.32 6.94
C ALA A 303 -3.91 -52.04 5.96
N SER A 304 -4.03 -51.83 4.64
CA SER A 304 -3.16 -52.48 3.64
C SER A 304 -2.12 -51.51 3.06
N PRO A 305 -0.80 -51.78 3.16
CA PRO A 305 0.27 -50.85 2.76
C PRO A 305 0.44 -50.65 1.24
N GLU A 306 -0.20 -51.45 0.39
CA GLU A 306 0.21 -51.64 -1.01
C GLU A 306 -0.47 -50.74 -2.05
N MET A 307 -1.43 -49.86 -1.67
CA MET A 307 -2.08 -48.91 -2.60
C MET A 307 -1.67 -47.44 -2.41
N ALA A 308 -0.62 -47.16 -1.63
CA ALA A 308 -0.25 -45.80 -1.23
C ALA A 308 0.68 -45.07 -2.22
N GLU A 309 0.66 -45.39 -3.51
CA GLU A 309 1.50 -44.70 -4.52
C GLU A 309 0.89 -43.36 -4.99
N ASN A 310 0.77 -42.40 -4.06
CA ASN A 310 1.12 -40.97 -4.17
C ASN A 310 0.47 -40.20 -2.99
N PRO A 311 1.22 -39.85 -1.93
CA PRO A 311 0.63 -39.32 -0.69
C PRO A 311 -0.05 -37.95 -0.87
N ASN A 312 0.37 -37.14 -1.86
CA ASN A 312 -0.11 -35.76 -2.03
C ASN A 312 -0.98 -35.57 -3.29
N ILE A 313 -2.10 -34.84 -3.17
CA ILE A 313 -3.02 -34.50 -4.27
C ILE A 313 -2.35 -33.56 -5.28
N LEU A 314 -1.55 -32.64 -4.75
CA LEU A 314 -0.65 -31.77 -5.50
C LEU A 314 0.77 -32.21 -5.23
N SER A 315 1.69 -32.02 -6.19
CA SER A 315 3.11 -32.17 -5.88
C SER A 315 3.52 -31.20 -4.77
N THR A 316 4.56 -31.52 -3.99
CA THR A 316 5.07 -30.61 -2.95
C THR A 316 5.38 -29.22 -3.51
N LYS A 317 5.90 -29.14 -4.74
CA LYS A 317 6.19 -27.86 -5.43
C LYS A 317 4.92 -27.08 -5.78
N ASP A 318 3.85 -27.77 -6.15
CA ASP A 318 2.57 -27.13 -6.49
C ASP A 318 1.83 -26.70 -5.24
N ARG A 319 1.86 -27.50 -4.18
CA ARG A 319 1.29 -27.11 -2.88
C ARG A 319 1.98 -25.87 -2.29
N LYS A 320 3.32 -25.82 -2.32
CA LYS A 320 4.08 -24.61 -1.96
C LYS A 320 3.68 -23.39 -2.80
N THR A 321 3.43 -23.58 -4.10
CA THR A 321 2.94 -22.49 -4.97
C THR A 321 1.56 -22.02 -4.55
N PHE A 322 0.65 -22.94 -4.22
CA PHE A 322 -0.68 -22.60 -3.71
C PHE A 322 -0.59 -21.81 -2.41
N ASP A 323 0.23 -22.26 -1.46
CA ASP A 323 0.45 -21.62 -0.16
C ASP A 323 0.99 -20.18 -0.34
N LEU A 324 1.93 -19.98 -1.27
CA LEU A 324 2.42 -18.64 -1.64
C LEU A 324 1.30 -17.78 -2.26
N LEU A 325 0.55 -18.31 -3.22
CA LEU A 325 -0.52 -17.54 -3.86
C LEU A 325 -1.63 -17.15 -2.87
N PHE A 326 -1.98 -18.05 -1.94
CA PHE A 326 -2.92 -17.78 -0.86
C PHE A 326 -2.39 -16.71 0.08
N TRP A 327 -1.11 -16.80 0.48
CA TRP A 327 -0.46 -15.76 1.28
C TRP A 327 -0.45 -14.41 0.58
N LEU A 328 -0.12 -14.36 -0.71
CA LEU A 328 -0.17 -13.14 -1.50
C LEU A 328 -1.55 -12.48 -1.49
N ALA A 329 -2.61 -13.28 -1.69
CA ALA A 329 -3.98 -12.78 -1.66
C ALA A 329 -4.34 -12.21 -0.27
N VAL A 330 -4.00 -12.92 0.80
CA VAL A 330 -4.21 -12.46 2.19
C VAL A 330 -3.42 -11.18 2.50
N MET A 331 -2.18 -11.06 2.03
CA MET A 331 -1.39 -9.82 2.21
C MET A 331 -2.07 -8.64 1.54
N PHE A 332 -2.48 -8.75 0.27
CA PHE A 332 -3.13 -7.66 -0.43
C PHE A 332 -4.50 -7.30 0.16
N ASP A 333 -5.30 -8.28 0.58
CA ASP A 333 -6.57 -7.99 1.26
C ASP A 333 -6.37 -7.29 2.59
N THR A 334 -5.35 -7.69 3.37
CA THR A 334 -5.02 -7.05 4.65
C THR A 334 -4.68 -5.57 4.47
N LEU A 335 -3.82 -5.26 3.49
CA LEU A 335 -3.46 -3.88 3.14
C LEU A 335 -4.67 -3.10 2.60
N SER A 336 -5.42 -3.70 1.65
CA SER A 336 -6.60 -3.09 1.03
C SER A 336 -7.69 -2.79 2.06
N ALA A 337 -7.94 -3.71 2.99
CA ALA A 337 -8.95 -3.57 4.03
C ALA A 337 -8.62 -2.42 4.99
N ALA A 338 -7.37 -2.36 5.47
CA ALA A 338 -6.91 -1.30 6.35
C ALA A 338 -6.99 0.09 5.68
N MET A 339 -6.54 0.19 4.42
CA MET A 339 -6.55 1.43 3.65
C MET A 339 -7.98 1.92 3.37
N ASN A 340 -8.90 1.00 3.03
CA ASN A 340 -10.26 1.34 2.64
C ASN A 340 -11.28 1.26 3.78
N LYS A 341 -10.84 1.02 5.02
CA LYS A 341 -11.68 0.88 6.22
C LYS A 341 -12.83 -0.11 6.01
N ARG A 342 -12.56 -1.22 5.33
CA ARG A 342 -13.54 -2.28 5.04
C ARG A 342 -13.21 -3.57 5.80
N PRO A 343 -14.21 -4.45 6.01
CA PRO A 343 -13.93 -5.79 6.51
C PRO A 343 -13.01 -6.58 5.58
N LEU A 344 -12.30 -7.53 6.17
CA LEU A 344 -11.51 -8.53 5.46
C LEU A 344 -12.43 -9.47 4.69
N VAL A 345 -11.98 -9.94 3.52
CA VAL A 345 -12.73 -10.95 2.75
C VAL A 345 -12.54 -12.33 3.38
N VAL A 346 -11.33 -12.61 3.85
CA VAL A 346 -10.99 -13.84 4.58
C VAL A 346 -10.71 -13.47 6.03
N SER A 347 -11.52 -14.03 6.93
CA SER A 347 -11.49 -13.78 8.37
C SER A 347 -10.15 -14.17 9.00
N ASP A 348 -9.93 -13.78 10.26
CA ASP A 348 -8.73 -14.20 11.00
C ASP A 348 -8.71 -15.72 11.17
N GLU A 349 -9.86 -16.32 11.46
CA GLU A 349 -10.03 -17.76 11.62
C GLU A 349 -9.77 -18.53 10.32
N ASP A 350 -10.26 -18.00 9.20
CA ASP A 350 -10.13 -18.64 7.88
C ASP A 350 -8.74 -18.49 7.26
N SER A 351 -8.00 -17.45 7.67
CA SER A 351 -6.62 -17.23 7.25
C SER A 351 -5.59 -17.83 8.19
N ASP A 352 -5.97 -18.34 9.36
CA ASP A 352 -5.01 -18.83 10.34
C ASP A 352 -4.21 -20.08 9.88
N ILE A 353 -3.10 -20.32 10.56
CA ILE A 353 -2.33 -21.56 10.48
C ILE A 353 -3.06 -22.62 11.32
N ARG A 354 -3.29 -23.80 10.74
CA ARG A 354 -3.95 -24.91 11.43
C ARG A 354 -2.96 -25.81 12.16
N ASP A 355 -3.43 -26.47 13.22
CA ASP A 355 -2.60 -27.26 14.15
C ASP A 355 -1.73 -28.34 13.51
N GLY A 356 -2.18 -28.95 12.41
CA GLY A 356 -1.38 -29.93 11.67
C GLY A 356 -0.10 -29.36 11.03
N ASN A 357 0.03 -28.04 10.96
CA ASN A 357 1.21 -27.33 10.43
C ASN A 357 2.15 -26.82 11.54
N LEU A 358 1.80 -27.00 12.82
CA LEU A 358 2.62 -26.57 13.96
C LEU A 358 3.69 -27.63 14.30
N PRO A 359 4.89 -27.22 14.72
CA PRO A 359 5.93 -28.14 15.17
C PRO A 359 5.48 -28.85 16.47
N GLY A 360 5.44 -30.18 16.47
CA GLY A 360 5.52 -30.97 17.70
C GLY A 360 4.38 -31.92 18.08
N GLN A 361 3.45 -32.30 17.21
CA GLN A 361 2.39 -33.26 17.59
C GLN A 361 2.77 -34.76 17.53
N HIS A 362 4.02 -35.11 17.22
CA HIS A 362 4.56 -36.46 17.44
C HIS A 362 5.56 -36.46 18.59
N ILE A 363 5.13 -36.01 19.77
CA ILE A 363 5.90 -36.12 21.01
C ILE A 363 5.12 -37.07 21.92
N SER A 364 5.67 -38.26 22.16
CA SER A 364 5.15 -39.19 23.15
C SER A 364 5.10 -38.51 24.51
N GLN A 365 4.10 -38.85 25.34
CA GLN A 365 3.86 -38.23 26.64
C GLN A 365 5.08 -38.22 27.59
N ASP A 366 6.04 -39.10 27.34
CA ASP A 366 7.30 -39.25 28.09
C ASP A 366 8.32 -38.10 27.85
N ASP A 367 8.29 -37.43 26.70
CA ASP A 367 9.22 -36.34 26.37
C ASP A 367 8.84 -35.00 27.02
N ILE A 368 7.58 -34.83 27.42
CA ILE A 368 7.05 -33.63 28.09
C ILE A 368 7.61 -33.49 29.51
N ILE A 369 7.93 -34.61 30.15
CA ILE A 369 8.42 -34.66 31.54
C ILE A 369 9.90 -34.27 31.60
N SER A 370 10.64 -34.51 30.52
CA SER A 370 12.10 -34.46 30.50
C SER A 370 12.70 -33.07 30.23
N ASN A 371 11.91 -32.10 29.74
CA ASN A 371 12.45 -30.78 29.37
C ASN A 371 11.44 -29.64 29.57
N PRO A 372 11.41 -28.98 30.74
CA PRO A 372 10.43 -27.94 31.06
C PRO A 372 10.90 -26.57 30.54
N SER A 373 11.11 -26.41 29.24
CA SER A 373 11.44 -25.09 28.69
C SER A 373 10.16 -24.20 28.62
N PRO A 374 10.16 -22.99 29.23
CA PRO A 374 9.00 -22.09 29.27
C PRO A 374 8.43 -21.73 27.89
N THR A 375 9.25 -21.82 26.84
CA THR A 375 8.92 -21.45 25.46
C THR A 375 7.85 -22.34 24.85
N TYR A 376 7.81 -23.63 25.21
CA TYR A 376 6.85 -24.59 24.65
C TYR A 376 5.45 -24.43 25.23
N ARG A 377 5.33 -24.09 26.51
CA ARG A 377 4.04 -23.90 27.19
C ARG A 377 3.30 -22.65 26.67
N SER A 378 4.02 -21.67 26.13
CA SER A 378 3.48 -20.47 25.46
C SER A 378 3.00 -20.71 24.02
N MET A 379 3.36 -21.83 23.37
CA MET A 379 2.89 -22.16 22.01
C MET A 379 1.44 -22.67 21.98
N LEU A 380 0.93 -23.07 23.14
CA LEU A 380 -0.50 -23.29 23.36
C LEU A 380 -1.11 -21.91 23.56
N ALA A 381 -1.51 -21.26 22.45
CA ALA A 381 -2.38 -20.10 22.50
C ALA A 381 -3.55 -20.41 23.46
N LYS A 382 -4.04 -19.40 24.20
CA LYS A 382 -5.32 -19.53 24.88
C LYS A 382 -6.36 -19.96 23.84
N GLU A 383 -7.20 -20.92 24.21
CA GLU A 383 -8.24 -21.46 23.36
C GLU A 383 -9.10 -20.31 22.80
N GLY A 384 -8.96 -19.99 21.50
CA GLY A 384 -9.70 -18.92 20.82
C GLY A 384 -8.91 -17.75 20.21
N ASP A 385 -7.60 -17.60 20.45
CA ASP A 385 -6.78 -16.54 19.82
C ASP A 385 -6.11 -17.01 18.52
N SER A 386 -6.09 -16.13 17.50
CA SER A 386 -5.42 -16.44 16.24
C SER A 386 -3.91 -16.62 16.44
N LYS A 387 -3.37 -17.73 15.94
CA LYS A 387 -1.96 -18.08 16.09
C LYS A 387 -1.10 -17.23 15.16
N LEU A 388 -1.47 -17.17 13.88
CA LEU A 388 -0.79 -16.39 12.85
C LEU A 388 -0.74 -14.91 13.19
N TRP A 389 -1.89 -14.34 13.55
CA TRP A 389 -2.08 -12.90 13.77
C TRP A 389 -1.77 -12.44 15.21
N GLY A 390 -1.40 -13.39 16.08
CA GLY A 390 -0.77 -13.14 17.38
C GLY A 390 0.75 -13.04 17.24
N ASP A 391 1.48 -13.78 18.06
CA ASP A 391 2.94 -13.69 18.16
C ASP A 391 3.71 -14.50 17.11
N PHE A 392 3.03 -15.33 16.31
CA PHE A 392 3.72 -16.27 15.42
C PHE A 392 4.69 -15.56 14.47
N LEU A 393 4.24 -14.51 13.77
CA LEU A 393 5.10 -13.77 12.83
C LEU A 393 6.26 -13.04 13.53
N LEU A 394 6.05 -12.56 14.76
CA LEU A 394 7.11 -11.94 15.57
C LEU A 394 8.19 -12.96 15.98
N ARG A 395 7.79 -14.21 16.23
CA ARG A 395 8.68 -15.30 16.68
C ARG A 395 9.24 -16.13 15.53
N GLN A 396 8.64 -16.08 14.34
CA GLN A 396 9.00 -16.92 13.18
C GLN A 396 10.49 -16.84 12.85
N LYS A 397 11.10 -15.64 12.97
CA LYS A 397 12.53 -15.45 12.78
C LYS A 397 13.34 -16.28 13.77
N HIS A 398 13.10 -16.14 15.07
CA HIS A 398 13.79 -16.89 16.12
C HIS A 398 13.58 -18.41 16.02
N LEU A 399 12.39 -18.83 15.59
CA LEU A 399 12.03 -20.25 15.48
C LEU A 399 12.67 -20.94 14.26
N ARG A 400 12.88 -20.21 13.16
CA ARG A 400 13.41 -20.79 11.93
C ARG A 400 14.91 -20.55 11.75
N PHE A 401 15.47 -19.43 12.22
CA PHE A 401 16.87 -19.06 11.96
C PHE A 401 17.49 -18.19 13.07
N CYS A 402 18.70 -18.54 13.51
CA CYS A 402 19.49 -17.73 14.43
C CYS A 402 20.34 -16.70 13.65
N HIS A 403 19.72 -15.67 13.07
CA HIS A 403 20.45 -14.61 12.32
C HIS A 403 20.31 -13.24 12.99
N LYS A 404 21.44 -12.56 13.16
CA LYS A 404 21.47 -11.15 13.60
C LYS A 404 20.88 -10.26 12.50
N ILE A 405 20.23 -9.17 12.90
CA ILE A 405 19.71 -8.18 11.95
C ILE A 405 20.91 -7.44 11.35
N ALA A 406 20.93 -7.33 10.02
CA ALA A 406 21.99 -6.65 9.31
C ALA A 406 22.07 -5.16 9.68
N ARG A 407 23.29 -4.60 9.59
CA ARG A 407 23.58 -3.17 9.61
C ARG A 407 24.39 -2.85 8.36
N TRP A 408 24.16 -1.72 7.72
CA TRP A 408 24.97 -1.34 6.56
C TRP A 408 26.35 -0.83 7.01
N PRO A 409 27.45 -1.16 6.31
CA PRO A 409 27.56 -2.05 5.15
C PRO A 409 27.42 -3.54 5.51
N CYS A 410 26.68 -4.29 4.69
CA CYS A 410 26.51 -5.75 4.81
C CYS A 410 26.54 -6.44 3.45
N SER A 411 26.52 -7.77 3.44
CA SER A 411 26.36 -8.54 2.19
C SER A 411 24.99 -8.29 1.55
N TYR A 412 24.88 -8.56 0.25
CA TYR A 412 23.60 -8.49 -0.46
C TYR A 412 22.60 -9.49 0.13
N GLU A 413 23.07 -10.69 0.47
CA GLU A 413 22.27 -11.77 1.03
C GLU A 413 21.72 -11.44 2.42
N ASP A 414 22.52 -10.76 3.26
CA ASP A 414 22.07 -10.29 4.58
C ASP A 414 21.02 -9.19 4.47
N ALA A 415 21.22 -8.25 3.53
CA ALA A 415 20.25 -7.20 3.23
C ALA A 415 18.92 -7.81 2.72
N ALA A 416 19.01 -8.69 1.73
CA ALA A 416 17.88 -9.40 1.15
C ALA A 416 17.10 -10.20 2.20
N SER A 417 17.81 -10.98 3.03
CA SER A 417 17.19 -11.75 4.11
C SER A 417 16.51 -10.85 5.14
N THR A 418 17.15 -9.73 5.52
CA THR A 418 16.58 -8.78 6.50
C THR A 418 15.28 -8.17 5.97
N LEU A 419 15.23 -7.77 4.69
CA LEU A 419 14.02 -7.22 4.07
C LEU A 419 12.92 -8.27 3.91
N CYS A 420 13.27 -9.51 3.54
CA CYS A 420 12.31 -10.61 3.47
C CYS A 420 11.67 -10.89 4.84
N ASP A 421 12.47 -10.97 5.90
CA ASP A 421 11.99 -11.22 7.26
C ASP A 421 11.09 -10.08 7.78
N ALA A 422 11.33 -8.85 7.34
CA ALA A 422 10.52 -7.69 7.70
C ALA A 422 9.16 -7.62 6.95
N ALA A 423 9.03 -8.25 5.78
CA ALA A 423 7.81 -8.15 4.96
C ALA A 423 6.52 -8.65 5.66
N PRO A 424 6.50 -9.82 6.35
CA PRO A 424 5.33 -10.26 7.11
C PRO A 424 4.98 -9.36 8.30
N ILE A 425 5.97 -8.72 8.93
CA ILE A 425 5.76 -7.83 10.08
C ILE A 425 4.98 -6.57 9.67
N LYS A 426 5.29 -6.03 8.49
CA LYS A 426 4.47 -4.98 7.86
C LYS A 426 3.01 -5.43 7.71
N VAL A 427 2.78 -6.63 7.20
CA VAL A 427 1.42 -7.15 7.00
C VAL A 427 0.70 -7.29 8.34
N LEU A 428 1.40 -7.75 9.37
CA LEU A 428 0.86 -7.86 10.73
C LEU A 428 0.39 -6.50 11.28
N LEU A 429 1.15 -5.42 11.08
CA LEU A 429 0.73 -4.09 11.54
C LEU A 429 -0.55 -3.62 10.83
N PHE A 430 -0.64 -3.79 9.50
CA PHE A 430 -1.89 -3.54 8.77
C PHE A 430 -3.04 -4.40 9.30
N ARG A 431 -2.79 -5.68 9.63
CA ARG A 431 -3.81 -6.57 10.20
C ARG A 431 -4.32 -6.05 11.55
N LYS A 432 -3.43 -5.57 12.43
CA LYS A 432 -3.81 -4.98 13.72
C LYS A 432 -4.65 -3.71 13.53
N VAL A 433 -4.34 -2.87 12.54
CA VAL A 433 -5.18 -1.72 12.17
C VAL A 433 -6.58 -2.17 11.73
N THR A 434 -6.69 -3.17 10.85
CA THR A 434 -7.99 -3.69 10.41
C THR A 434 -8.79 -4.32 11.55
N HIS A 435 -8.11 -4.97 12.51
CA HIS A 435 -8.76 -5.50 13.70
C HIS A 435 -9.36 -4.37 14.56
N LEU A 436 -8.60 -3.29 14.81
CA LEU A 436 -9.12 -2.10 15.51
C LEU A 436 -10.33 -1.48 14.80
N GLN A 437 -10.25 -1.30 13.47
CA GLN A 437 -11.37 -0.81 12.66
C GLN A 437 -12.61 -1.71 12.78
N THR A 438 -12.41 -3.03 12.81
CA THR A 438 -13.49 -4.00 12.96
C THR A 438 -14.13 -3.92 14.35
N LEU A 439 -13.32 -3.85 15.42
CA LEU A 439 -13.82 -3.73 16.79
C LEU A 439 -14.63 -2.44 17.00
N LEU A 440 -14.17 -1.32 16.42
CA LEU A 440 -14.89 -0.05 16.42
C LEU A 440 -16.27 -0.18 15.75
N SER A 441 -16.33 -0.80 14.58
CA SER A 441 -17.62 -1.01 13.87
C SER A 441 -18.60 -1.87 14.67
N ARG A 442 -18.09 -2.78 15.52
CA ARG A 442 -18.87 -3.73 16.33
C ARG A 442 -19.21 -3.20 17.73
N ARG A 443 -18.77 -1.99 18.11
CA ARG A 443 -19.02 -1.36 19.42
C ARG A 443 -18.65 -2.27 20.60
N VAL A 444 -17.47 -2.89 20.52
CA VAL A 444 -16.99 -3.84 21.54
C VAL A 444 -16.58 -3.11 22.83
N MET A 445 -16.49 -3.84 23.94
CA MET A 445 -16.06 -3.33 25.24
C MET A 445 -14.65 -2.70 25.17
N TYR A 446 -14.45 -1.65 25.94
CA TYR A 446 -13.24 -0.81 25.93
C TYR A 446 -11.97 -1.61 26.24
N GLU A 447 -12.01 -2.63 27.09
CA GLU A 447 -10.83 -3.44 27.44
C GLU A 447 -10.26 -4.17 26.23
N LYS A 448 -11.13 -4.67 25.34
CA LYS A 448 -10.68 -5.36 24.13
C LYS A 448 -10.06 -4.38 23.12
N LEU A 449 -10.60 -3.16 23.03
CA LEU A 449 -10.00 -2.11 22.22
C LEU A 449 -8.60 -1.75 22.73
N GLU A 450 -8.47 -1.52 24.04
CA GLU A 450 -7.18 -1.17 24.66
C GLU A 450 -6.14 -2.29 24.53
N GLN A 451 -6.53 -3.55 24.74
CA GLN A 451 -5.63 -4.68 24.50
C GLN A 451 -5.16 -4.72 23.04
N THR A 452 -6.06 -4.46 22.09
CA THR A 452 -5.70 -4.47 20.66
C THR A 452 -4.80 -3.29 20.28
N ILE A 453 -4.96 -2.12 20.93
CA ILE A 453 -4.03 -0.99 20.78
C ILE A 453 -2.64 -1.40 21.28
N LEU A 454 -2.56 -2.02 22.46
CA LEU A 454 -1.30 -2.49 23.03
C LEU A 454 -0.61 -3.50 22.11
N ASP A 455 -1.35 -4.48 21.59
CA ASP A 455 -0.82 -5.46 20.63
C ASP A 455 -0.27 -4.78 19.37
N ALA A 456 -0.98 -3.78 18.83
CA ALA A 456 -0.52 -3.03 17.65
C ALA A 456 0.77 -2.25 17.94
N LEU A 457 0.85 -1.62 19.11
CA LEU A 457 2.05 -0.90 19.55
C LEU A 457 3.23 -1.83 19.83
N GLN A 458 2.99 -3.06 20.29
CA GLN A 458 4.04 -4.08 20.42
C GLN A 458 4.63 -4.49 19.06
N VAL A 459 3.80 -4.63 18.02
CA VAL A 459 4.28 -4.89 16.65
C VAL A 459 5.11 -3.70 16.16
N TYR A 460 4.66 -2.47 16.41
CA TYR A 460 5.41 -1.26 16.07
C TYR A 460 6.76 -1.20 16.79
N GLN A 461 6.78 -1.50 18.09
CA GLN A 461 8.00 -1.54 18.89
C GLN A 461 8.97 -2.64 18.42
N HIS A 462 8.46 -3.84 18.12
CA HIS A 462 9.27 -4.93 17.57
C HIS A 462 9.98 -4.51 16.28
N TRP A 463 9.29 -3.81 15.38
CA TRP A 463 9.92 -3.27 14.17
C TRP A 463 11.01 -2.25 14.50
N ASN A 464 10.76 -1.36 15.46
CA ASN A 464 11.74 -0.35 15.85
C ASN A 464 13.02 -0.97 16.41
N ASP A 465 12.88 -1.98 17.25
CA ASP A 465 14.01 -2.70 17.85
C ASP A 465 14.74 -3.58 16.83
N SER A 466 14.01 -4.06 15.82
CA SER A 466 14.52 -5.04 14.87
C SER A 466 15.00 -4.42 13.56
N TYR A 467 14.14 -3.74 12.83
CA TYR A 467 14.36 -3.40 11.42
C TYR A 467 14.57 -1.91 11.18
N ASN A 468 14.06 -1.04 12.04
CA ASN A 468 14.06 0.41 11.80
C ASN A 468 15.47 0.95 11.54
N GLN A 469 16.45 0.54 12.34
CA GLN A 469 17.81 1.03 12.15
C GLN A 469 18.43 0.61 10.82
N PHE A 470 18.15 -0.61 10.34
CA PHE A 470 18.59 -1.04 9.01
C PHE A 470 17.92 -0.23 7.90
N ILE A 471 16.62 0.07 8.03
CA ILE A 471 15.91 0.94 7.08
C ILE A 471 16.51 2.36 7.06
N LEU A 472 16.84 2.92 8.23
CA LEU A 472 17.51 4.22 8.31
C LEU A 472 18.90 4.20 7.67
N ASP A 473 19.68 3.13 7.88
CA ASP A 473 20.95 2.94 7.21
C ASP A 473 20.77 2.89 5.68
N CYS A 474 19.73 2.20 5.18
CA CYS A 474 19.42 2.17 3.76
C CYS A 474 19.07 3.54 3.18
N ILE A 475 18.29 4.35 3.91
CA ILE A 475 17.94 5.72 3.49
C ILE A 475 19.19 6.61 3.46
N ALA A 476 20.07 6.48 4.45
CA ALA A 476 21.28 7.28 4.56
C ALA A 476 22.30 6.96 3.45
N ASN A 477 22.35 5.72 2.98
CA ASN A 477 23.32 5.22 2.01
C ASN A 477 22.67 4.76 0.69
N HIS A 478 21.52 5.34 0.31
CA HIS A 478 20.67 4.86 -0.79
C HIS A 478 21.46 4.53 -2.07
N ASP A 479 22.33 5.46 -2.48
CA ASP A 479 23.08 5.35 -3.73
C ASP A 479 24.18 4.27 -3.70
N ASP A 480 24.64 3.85 -2.52
CA ASP A 480 25.65 2.80 -2.34
C ASP A 480 25.04 1.40 -2.31
N LEU A 481 23.72 1.29 -2.18
CA LEU A 481 23.03 0.00 -2.13
C LEU A 481 22.93 -0.63 -3.52
N PRO A 482 22.91 -1.98 -3.61
CA PRO A 482 22.54 -2.66 -4.85
C PRO A 482 21.12 -2.24 -5.30
N PRO A 483 20.85 -2.08 -6.61
CA PRO A 483 19.59 -1.49 -7.07
C PRO A 483 18.34 -2.31 -6.67
N ARG A 484 18.42 -3.65 -6.64
CA ARG A 484 17.34 -4.48 -6.06
C ARG A 484 17.06 -4.19 -4.59
N ILE A 485 18.10 -3.97 -3.78
CA ILE A 485 17.93 -3.60 -2.37
C ILE A 485 17.26 -2.22 -2.30
N GLN A 486 17.69 -1.25 -3.11
CA GLN A 486 17.05 0.07 -3.22
C GLN A 486 15.55 -0.07 -3.52
N SER A 487 15.18 -0.87 -4.53
CA SER A 487 13.79 -1.14 -4.89
C SER A 487 13.00 -1.74 -3.71
N TRP A 488 13.51 -2.82 -3.11
CA TRP A 488 12.78 -3.57 -2.09
C TRP A 488 12.56 -2.79 -0.80
N TYR A 489 13.60 -2.11 -0.29
CA TYR A 489 13.47 -1.38 0.97
C TYR A 489 12.55 -0.16 0.80
N VAL A 490 12.59 0.53 -0.36
CA VAL A 490 11.75 1.71 -0.60
C VAL A 490 10.28 1.33 -0.54
N VAL A 491 9.88 0.27 -1.23
CA VAL A 491 8.50 -0.20 -1.15
C VAL A 491 8.13 -0.65 0.26
N LEU A 492 8.97 -1.48 0.87
CA LEU A 492 8.69 -2.05 2.18
C LEU A 492 8.53 -0.95 3.25
N ALA A 493 9.45 0.02 3.29
CA ALA A 493 9.44 1.12 4.23
C ALA A 493 8.23 2.04 3.98
N GLY A 494 7.94 2.38 2.73
CA GLY A 494 6.78 3.20 2.37
C GLY A 494 5.46 2.58 2.88
N HIS A 495 5.29 1.27 2.70
CA HIS A 495 4.11 0.57 3.19
C HIS A 495 4.07 0.47 4.72
N TRP A 496 5.21 0.20 5.37
CA TRP A 496 5.30 0.15 6.84
C TRP A 496 4.87 1.48 7.47
N HIS A 497 5.44 2.58 6.99
CA HIS A 497 5.13 3.91 7.53
C HIS A 497 3.68 4.32 7.25
N LEU A 498 3.07 3.90 6.13
CA LEU A 498 1.62 4.07 5.96
C LEU A 498 0.83 3.32 7.04
N ALA A 499 1.16 2.07 7.34
CA ALA A 499 0.47 1.31 8.38
C ALA A 499 0.57 1.99 9.76
N ALA A 500 1.75 2.51 10.11
CA ALA A 500 1.96 3.25 11.34
C ALA A 500 1.16 4.58 11.37
N LEU A 501 1.05 5.27 10.25
CA LEU A 501 0.20 6.45 10.13
C LEU A 501 -1.30 6.09 10.23
N LEU A 502 -1.75 4.96 9.70
CA LEU A 502 -3.14 4.49 9.87
C LEU A 502 -3.42 4.05 11.32
N LEU A 503 -2.43 3.46 12.00
CA LEU A 503 -2.52 3.16 13.43
C LEU A 503 -2.68 4.44 14.25
N ALA A 504 -1.93 5.49 13.94
CA ALA A 504 -2.06 6.77 14.63
C ALA A 504 -3.48 7.36 14.47
N ASP A 505 -4.07 7.27 13.28
CA ASP A 505 -5.44 7.77 13.07
C ASP A 505 -6.49 6.97 13.82
N ILE A 506 -6.38 5.64 13.82
CA ILE A 506 -7.41 4.83 14.48
C ILE A 506 -7.35 5.00 16.00
N ILE A 507 -6.16 5.22 16.57
CA ILE A 507 -5.98 5.57 17.99
C ILE A 507 -6.61 6.95 18.27
N GLU A 508 -6.35 7.95 17.42
CA GLU A 508 -6.97 9.28 17.58
C GLU A 508 -8.50 9.22 17.52
N VAL A 509 -9.07 8.45 16.59
CA VAL A 509 -10.54 8.25 16.50
C VAL A 509 -11.10 7.60 17.78
N ILE A 510 -10.37 6.64 18.36
CA ILE A 510 -10.78 6.01 19.63
C ILE A 510 -10.73 7.01 20.78
N ASP A 511 -9.66 7.81 20.84
CA ASP A 511 -9.44 8.79 21.90
C ASP A 511 -10.45 9.95 21.80
N ASP A 512 -10.61 10.56 20.63
CA ASP A 512 -11.56 11.66 20.39
C ASP A 512 -13.01 11.21 20.59
N GLY A 513 -13.31 9.96 20.25
CA GLY A 513 -14.62 9.35 20.48
C GLY A 513 -14.86 8.90 21.92
N GLN A 514 -13.87 9.01 22.82
CA GLN A 514 -13.92 8.51 24.20
C GLN A 514 -14.36 7.03 24.27
N LEU A 515 -13.90 6.22 23.32
CA LEU A 515 -14.29 4.82 23.16
C LEU A 515 -13.37 3.85 23.93
N GLY A 516 -12.20 4.34 24.36
CA GLY A 516 -11.21 3.60 25.12
C GLY A 516 -11.32 3.79 26.64
N LEU A 517 -10.32 3.31 27.38
CA LEU A 517 -10.20 3.57 28.82
C LEU A 517 -9.63 4.96 29.06
N GLU A 518 -10.31 5.77 29.88
CA GLU A 518 -9.87 7.13 30.21
C GLU A 518 -8.44 7.17 30.77
N SER A 519 -8.07 6.21 31.62
CA SER A 519 -6.71 6.12 32.17
C SER A 519 -5.65 5.90 31.08
N GLN A 520 -5.94 5.06 30.09
CA GLN A 520 -5.03 4.79 28.97
C GLN A 520 -4.99 5.97 27.99
N GLN A 521 -6.13 6.59 27.74
CA GLN A 521 -6.23 7.82 26.96
C GLN A 521 -5.37 8.94 27.57
N ASN A 522 -5.43 9.14 28.89
CA ASN A 522 -4.61 10.13 29.58
C ASN A 522 -3.10 9.85 29.46
N VAL A 523 -2.71 8.58 29.50
CA VAL A 523 -1.31 8.17 29.24
C VAL A 523 -0.90 8.48 27.79
N ARG A 524 -1.76 8.21 26.80
CA ARG A 524 -1.49 8.53 25.40
C ARG A 524 -1.37 10.04 25.15
N HIS A 525 -2.24 10.85 25.76
CA HIS A 525 -2.20 12.31 25.67
C HIS A 525 -0.95 12.90 26.33
N SER A 526 -0.66 12.50 27.57
CA SER A 526 0.53 12.99 28.30
C SER A 526 1.85 12.59 27.62
N SER A 527 1.90 11.39 27.03
CA SER A 527 3.07 10.93 26.26
C SER A 527 3.17 11.50 24.85
N ARG A 528 2.12 12.19 24.36
CA ARG A 528 1.95 12.69 22.98
C ARG A 528 2.07 11.58 21.92
N LEU A 529 1.57 10.38 22.22
CA LEU A 529 1.79 9.18 21.40
C LEU A 529 1.42 9.39 19.93
N VAL A 530 0.18 9.82 19.64
CA VAL A 530 -0.32 10.02 18.27
C VAL A 530 0.52 11.05 17.52
N SER A 531 0.84 12.18 18.15
CA SER A 531 1.67 13.23 17.53
C SER A 531 3.08 12.72 17.22
N LYS A 532 3.70 11.96 18.12
CA LYS A 532 5.04 11.38 17.91
C LYS A 532 5.04 10.36 16.78
N LEU A 533 4.04 9.46 16.75
CA LEU A 533 3.88 8.50 15.65
C LEU A 533 3.74 9.22 14.31
N ARG A 534 2.87 10.24 14.22
CA ARG A 534 2.70 11.01 12.99
C ARG A 534 3.99 11.70 12.55
N GLU A 535 4.65 12.39 13.47
CA GLU A 535 5.88 13.13 13.20
C GLU A 535 7.01 12.22 12.72
N GLN A 536 7.29 11.14 13.44
CA GLN A 536 8.37 10.21 13.11
C GLN A 536 8.14 9.56 11.74
N ASN A 537 6.95 9.02 11.51
CA ASN A 537 6.66 8.31 10.26
C ASN A 537 6.56 9.28 9.06
N ALA A 538 6.03 10.50 9.23
CA ALA A 538 6.00 11.50 8.16
C ALA A 538 7.41 11.99 7.79
N ASN A 539 8.30 12.15 8.78
CA ASN A 539 9.69 12.53 8.53
C ASN A 539 10.43 11.43 7.75
N VAL A 540 10.32 10.16 8.16
CA VAL A 540 10.98 9.07 7.44
C VAL A 540 10.41 8.92 6.02
N LEU A 541 9.10 9.07 5.83
CA LEU A 541 8.51 9.08 4.48
C LEU A 541 9.04 10.23 3.62
N SER A 542 9.20 11.43 4.19
CA SER A 542 9.81 12.55 3.49
C SER A 542 11.26 12.26 3.08
N ASP A 543 12.07 11.68 3.98
CA ASP A 543 13.44 11.29 3.69
C ASP A 543 13.52 10.17 2.64
N LEU A 544 12.57 9.24 2.67
CA LEU A 544 12.41 8.19 1.66
C LEU A 544 12.08 8.79 0.29
N GLY A 545 11.17 9.77 0.24
CA GLY A 545 10.84 10.50 -0.98
C GLY A 545 12.04 11.27 -1.53
N ARG A 546 12.86 11.86 -0.65
CA ARG A 546 14.09 12.57 -1.02
C ARG A 546 15.09 11.66 -1.72
N CYS A 547 15.39 10.49 -1.16
CA CYS A 547 16.45 9.61 -1.68
C CYS A 547 16.00 8.76 -2.87
N SER A 548 14.72 8.34 -2.92
CA SER A 548 14.22 7.40 -3.94
C SER A 548 13.72 8.04 -5.23
N CYS A 549 13.59 9.37 -5.26
CA CYS A 549 13.19 10.11 -6.46
C CYS A 549 14.32 10.19 -7.50
N PRO A 550 13.98 10.22 -8.81
CA PRO A 550 14.95 10.46 -9.88
C PRO A 550 15.77 11.73 -9.68
N GLY A 551 17.07 11.68 -9.96
CA GLY A 551 18.05 12.77 -9.78
C GLY A 551 19.28 12.61 -10.68
N TYR A 552 20.10 13.66 -10.77
CA TYR A 552 21.34 13.64 -11.55
C TYR A 552 22.41 12.78 -10.84
N ASN A 553 23.15 11.97 -11.60
CA ASN A 553 24.26 11.13 -11.12
C ASN A 553 23.89 10.03 -10.08
N LEU A 554 22.64 9.58 -10.04
CA LEU A 554 22.24 8.48 -9.15
C LEU A 554 22.71 7.11 -9.68
N SER A 555 22.89 6.14 -8.78
CA SER A 555 23.32 4.78 -9.12
C SER A 555 22.20 3.92 -9.72
N PHE A 556 20.96 4.12 -9.28
CA PHE A 556 19.79 3.35 -9.74
C PHE A 556 19.55 3.42 -11.26
N PRO A 557 19.56 4.61 -11.91
CA PRO A 557 19.34 4.70 -13.36
C PRO A 557 20.48 4.13 -14.20
N GLN A 558 21.66 3.93 -13.61
CA GLN A 558 22.80 3.29 -14.26
C GLN A 558 22.68 1.76 -14.25
N ALA A 559 21.75 1.22 -13.45
CA ALA A 559 21.49 -0.20 -13.36
C ALA A 559 20.84 -0.72 -14.65
N ARG A 560 21.64 -1.40 -15.47
CA ARG A 560 21.15 -2.09 -16.70
C ARG A 560 20.21 -3.27 -16.40
N GLU A 561 20.01 -3.59 -15.12
CA GLU A 561 19.06 -4.60 -14.68
C GLU A 561 17.61 -4.11 -14.72
N PHE A 562 17.28 -2.81 -14.68
CA PHE A 562 15.87 -2.38 -14.76
C PHE A 562 15.50 -1.91 -16.17
N HIS A 563 14.26 -2.17 -16.58
CA HIS A 563 13.68 -1.58 -17.78
C HIS A 563 13.68 -0.05 -17.67
N PHE A 564 13.97 0.65 -18.77
CA PHE A 564 14.09 2.11 -18.76
C PHE A 564 12.84 2.82 -18.19
N ALA A 565 11.66 2.25 -18.41
CA ALA A 565 10.39 2.78 -17.91
C ALA A 565 10.24 2.74 -16.38
N VAL A 566 11.06 1.96 -15.67
CA VAL A 566 11.05 1.85 -14.20
C VAL A 566 12.39 2.24 -13.56
N SER A 567 13.43 2.48 -14.36
CA SER A 567 14.80 2.66 -13.88
C SER A 567 15.15 4.09 -13.48
N GLU A 568 14.28 5.08 -13.67
CA GLU A 568 14.63 6.48 -13.31
C GLU A 568 14.80 6.68 -11.79
N GLY A 569 14.20 5.81 -10.96
CA GLY A 569 14.36 5.83 -9.51
C GLY A 569 13.67 4.64 -8.86
N ALA A 570 14.21 4.18 -7.73
CA ALA A 570 13.72 3.00 -7.01
C ALA A 570 12.21 3.10 -6.67
N LEU A 571 11.73 4.33 -6.43
CA LEU A 571 10.32 4.63 -6.19
C LEU A 571 9.37 4.12 -7.30
N LEU A 572 9.84 4.08 -8.55
CA LEU A 572 9.02 3.70 -9.70
C LEU A 572 8.81 2.19 -9.83
N THR A 573 9.57 1.38 -9.09
CA THR A 573 9.45 -0.09 -9.07
C THR A 573 8.25 -0.61 -8.28
N GLU A 574 7.54 0.26 -7.54
CA GLU A 574 6.35 -0.12 -6.78
C GLU A 574 5.25 -0.76 -7.66
N PRO A 575 4.86 -2.03 -7.43
CA PRO A 575 3.77 -2.66 -8.17
C PRO A 575 2.39 -2.14 -7.77
N TRP A 576 2.16 -1.76 -6.51
CA TRP A 576 0.88 -1.27 -6.03
C TRP A 576 0.95 0.20 -5.65
N THR A 577 1.09 1.04 -6.68
CA THR A 577 1.38 2.49 -6.56
C THR A 577 0.48 3.22 -5.56
N VAL A 578 -0.78 2.80 -5.40
CA VAL A 578 -1.73 3.46 -4.49
C VAL A 578 -1.29 3.46 -3.02
N VAL A 579 -0.53 2.46 -2.59
CA VAL A 579 -0.03 2.40 -1.20
C VAL A 579 0.94 3.55 -0.96
N LEU A 580 1.88 3.79 -1.88
CA LEU A 580 2.82 4.92 -1.80
C LEU A 580 2.12 6.26 -2.00
N ILE A 581 1.10 6.35 -2.86
CA ILE A 581 0.28 7.56 -2.99
C ILE A 581 -0.29 7.93 -1.61
N ARG A 582 -0.97 7.00 -0.94
CA ARG A 582 -1.55 7.25 0.38
C ARG A 582 -0.47 7.58 1.41
N ALA A 583 0.67 6.91 1.39
CA ALA A 583 1.80 7.18 2.29
C ALA A 583 2.29 8.63 2.18
N PHE A 584 2.69 9.05 0.98
CA PHE A 584 3.23 10.39 0.74
C PHE A 584 2.15 11.48 0.87
N SER A 585 0.91 11.21 0.45
CA SER A 585 -0.22 12.13 0.66
C SER A 585 -0.45 12.42 2.13
N LYS A 586 -0.43 11.37 2.96
CA LYS A 586 -0.69 11.48 4.39
C LYS A 586 0.47 12.14 5.14
N ALA A 587 1.71 11.77 4.83
CA ALA A 587 2.89 12.46 5.34
C ALA A 587 2.90 13.94 4.94
N GLY A 588 2.60 14.23 3.67
CA GLY A 588 2.47 15.60 3.16
C GLY A 588 1.40 16.39 3.88
N TYR A 589 0.22 15.80 4.12
CA TYR A 589 -0.83 16.44 4.89
C TYR A 589 -0.42 16.76 6.33
N ILE A 590 0.24 15.82 7.02
CA ILE A 590 0.75 16.03 8.39
C ILE A 590 1.74 17.20 8.43
N LEU A 591 2.67 17.26 7.47
CA LEU A 591 3.65 18.34 7.37
C LEU A 591 2.98 19.68 7.02
N LEU A 592 2.00 19.68 6.13
CA LEU A 592 1.21 20.87 5.79
C LEU A 592 0.47 21.40 7.03
N ASN A 593 -0.17 20.53 7.81
CA ASN A 593 -0.88 20.92 9.01
C ASN A 593 0.05 21.55 10.06
N ARG A 594 1.30 21.08 10.17
CA ARG A 594 2.33 21.69 11.03
C ARG A 594 2.74 23.09 10.56
N ILE A 595 2.78 23.33 9.25
CA ILE A 595 3.05 24.66 8.67
C ILE A 595 1.89 25.60 8.97
N SER A 596 0.64 25.14 8.82
CA SER A 596 -0.56 25.95 9.09
C SER A 596 -0.77 26.25 10.57
N HIS A 597 -0.43 25.31 11.45
CA HIS A 597 -0.64 25.39 12.90
C HIS A 597 0.69 25.14 13.65
N PRO A 598 1.67 26.05 13.54
CA PRO A 598 2.95 25.90 14.21
C PRO A 598 2.77 25.94 15.73
N ARG A 599 3.59 25.17 16.45
CA ARG A 599 3.51 25.11 17.92
C ARG A 599 3.78 26.50 18.52
N PRO A 600 3.02 26.91 19.57
CA PRO A 600 3.29 28.17 20.24
C PRO A 600 4.65 28.09 20.96
N SER A 601 5.54 29.04 20.64
CA SER A 601 6.85 29.20 21.27
C SER A 601 6.67 29.76 22.69
N TRP A 602 6.45 28.89 23.67
CA TRP A 602 6.54 29.28 25.08
C TRP A 602 7.77 28.59 25.68
N TYR A 603 8.86 29.36 25.79
CA TYR A 603 9.98 29.18 26.72
C TYR A 603 10.50 27.74 26.95
N GLU A 604 11.03 27.07 25.93
CA GLU A 604 12.01 25.99 26.16
C GLU A 604 13.37 26.33 25.54
N ARG A 605 14.36 26.42 26.43
CA ARG A 605 15.73 26.86 26.15
C ARG A 605 16.45 25.76 25.35
N GLY A 606 16.42 25.85 24.02
CA GLY A 606 17.17 24.97 23.13
C GLY A 606 16.45 24.54 21.84
N GLU A 607 15.21 24.97 21.61
CA GLU A 607 14.46 24.61 20.39
C GLU A 607 14.86 25.45 19.16
N ILE A 608 14.78 24.81 17.98
CA ILE A 608 14.99 25.41 16.66
C ILE A 608 14.05 26.63 16.50
N PRO A 609 14.52 27.78 15.99
CA PRO A 609 13.66 28.93 15.76
C PRO A 609 12.41 28.56 14.94
N ARG A 610 11.23 29.10 15.30
CA ARG A 610 9.93 28.80 14.65
C ARG A 610 9.98 28.89 13.12
N GLU A 611 10.68 29.89 12.59
CA GLU A 611 10.89 30.07 11.15
C GLU A 611 11.70 28.92 10.53
N SER A 612 12.69 28.40 11.25
CA SER A 612 13.48 27.24 10.83
C SER A 612 12.69 25.93 10.92
N GLU A 613 11.72 25.79 11.84
CA GLU A 613 10.82 24.62 11.88
C GLU A 613 9.85 24.64 10.69
N ILE A 614 9.27 25.80 10.37
CA ILE A 614 8.39 25.98 9.21
C ILE A 614 9.15 25.68 7.91
N ALA A 615 10.35 26.24 7.75
CA ALA A 615 11.20 25.98 6.59
C ALA A 615 11.56 24.50 6.44
N GLN A 616 11.87 23.81 7.56
CA GLN A 616 12.12 22.37 7.54
C GLN A 616 10.87 21.57 7.13
N CYS A 617 9.69 21.93 7.65
CA CYS A 617 8.44 21.28 7.27
C CYS A 617 8.11 21.51 5.78
N GLN A 618 8.31 22.72 5.26
CA GLN A 618 8.15 23.06 3.84
C GLN A 618 9.09 22.23 2.97
N GLN A 619 10.37 22.15 3.35
CA GLN A 619 11.36 21.33 2.64
C GLN A 619 10.95 19.86 2.64
N ARG A 620 10.56 19.30 3.80
CA ARG A 620 10.12 17.91 3.91
C ARG A 620 8.86 17.63 3.10
N LEU A 621 7.91 18.56 3.09
CA LEU A 621 6.69 18.47 2.29
C LEU A 621 7.02 18.49 0.79
N SER A 622 7.99 19.29 0.36
CA SER A 622 8.44 19.33 -1.03
C SER A 622 8.95 17.97 -1.52
N PHE A 623 9.62 17.19 -0.65
CA PHE A 623 10.05 15.84 -0.98
C PHE A 623 8.87 14.87 -1.17
N CYS A 624 7.82 14.98 -0.35
CA CYS A 624 6.60 14.18 -0.51
C CYS A 624 5.86 14.54 -1.82
N ILE A 625 5.74 15.83 -2.12
CA ILE A 625 5.14 16.33 -3.37
C ILE A 625 5.93 15.82 -4.57
N ARG A 626 7.26 15.92 -4.54
CA ARG A 626 8.14 15.43 -5.61
C ARG A 626 8.00 13.92 -5.80
N ALA A 627 7.90 13.14 -4.72
CA ALA A 627 7.67 11.70 -4.80
C ALA A 627 6.33 11.38 -5.48
N LEU A 628 5.24 12.03 -5.06
CA LEU A 628 3.92 11.90 -5.69
C LEU A 628 3.94 12.32 -7.16
N TRP A 629 4.64 13.39 -7.48
CA TRP A 629 4.75 13.87 -8.85
C TRP A 629 5.47 12.87 -9.76
N ASN A 630 6.55 12.25 -9.27
CA ASN A 630 7.30 11.22 -10.01
C ASN A 630 6.51 9.91 -10.15
N LEU A 631 5.86 9.43 -9.07
CA LEU A 631 4.88 8.33 -9.17
C LEU A 631 3.75 8.66 -10.14
N GLY A 632 3.46 9.95 -10.20
CA GLY A 632 2.56 10.54 -11.14
C GLY A 632 2.82 10.19 -12.60
N LYS A 633 4.08 10.01 -13.01
CA LYS A 633 4.43 9.60 -14.37
C LYS A 633 3.78 8.28 -14.81
N LYS A 634 3.36 7.44 -13.85
CA LYS A 634 2.62 6.18 -14.08
C LYS A 634 1.21 6.15 -13.47
N SER A 635 0.84 7.16 -12.70
CA SER A 635 -0.42 7.18 -11.93
C SER A 635 -1.10 8.53 -12.01
N ASP A 636 -2.31 8.54 -12.56
CA ASP A 636 -3.17 9.72 -12.59
C ASP A 636 -3.52 10.18 -11.16
N MET A 637 -3.81 9.25 -10.25
CA MET A 637 -4.09 9.57 -8.84
C MET A 637 -2.90 10.23 -8.14
N ALA A 638 -1.68 9.75 -8.37
CA ALA A 638 -0.47 10.33 -7.78
C ALA A 638 -0.25 11.76 -8.28
N PHE A 639 -0.58 12.05 -9.54
CA PHE A 639 -0.59 13.42 -10.06
C PHE A 639 -1.51 14.32 -9.28
N LEU A 640 -2.77 13.89 -9.15
CA LEU A 640 -3.82 14.70 -8.57
C LEU A 640 -3.50 14.97 -7.10
N ALA A 641 -2.95 13.97 -6.39
CA ALA A 641 -2.43 14.14 -5.04
C ALA A 641 -1.28 15.15 -4.96
N ALA A 642 -0.29 15.08 -5.87
CA ALA A 642 0.80 16.06 -5.94
C ALA A 642 0.28 17.47 -6.21
N THR A 643 -0.67 17.62 -7.16
CA THR A 643 -1.30 18.90 -7.50
C THR A 643 -2.10 19.45 -6.32
N ALA A 644 -2.88 18.62 -5.63
CA ALA A 644 -3.65 19.02 -4.47
C ALA A 644 -2.76 19.53 -3.33
N LEU A 645 -1.70 18.77 -2.97
CA LEU A 645 -0.76 19.19 -1.94
C LEU A 645 0.04 20.44 -2.33
N SER A 646 0.46 20.56 -3.59
CA SER A 646 1.18 21.74 -4.06
C SER A 646 0.30 22.98 -4.02
N THR A 647 -0.97 22.85 -4.40
CA THR A 647 -1.94 23.95 -4.32
C THR A 647 -2.17 24.36 -2.87
N ALA A 648 -2.37 23.38 -1.98
CA ALA A 648 -2.59 23.65 -0.56
C ALA A 648 -1.36 24.28 0.12
N LEU A 649 -0.14 23.87 -0.24
CA LEU A 649 1.08 24.49 0.27
C LEU A 649 1.21 25.95 -0.15
N LYS A 650 0.87 26.28 -1.39
CA LYS A 650 0.82 27.67 -1.86
C LYS A 650 -0.19 28.48 -1.08
N ASP A 651 -1.42 27.98 -0.95
CA ASP A 651 -2.49 28.68 -0.23
C ASP A 651 -2.09 28.98 1.23
N VAL A 652 -1.44 28.03 1.92
CA VAL A 652 -0.93 28.23 3.28
C VAL A 652 0.22 29.23 3.33
N THR A 653 1.13 29.19 2.35
CA THR A 653 2.28 30.12 2.30
C THR A 653 1.82 31.55 2.02
N ASP A 654 0.87 31.73 1.10
CA ASP A 654 0.23 33.01 0.78
C ASP A 654 -0.50 33.58 2.03
N GLU A 655 -1.19 32.73 2.79
CA GLU A 655 -1.86 33.14 4.04
C GLU A 655 -0.88 33.58 5.13
N ILE A 656 0.25 32.89 5.28
CA ILE A 656 1.29 33.27 6.25
C ILE A 656 1.93 34.61 5.84
N ALA A 657 2.22 34.81 4.55
CA ALA A 657 2.75 36.06 4.04
C ALA A 657 1.79 37.23 4.26
N GLY A 658 0.50 37.08 3.93
CA GLY A 658 -0.51 38.12 4.15
C GLY A 658 -0.67 38.52 5.62
N LYS A 659 -0.62 37.56 6.56
CA LYS A 659 -0.65 37.85 8.00
C LYS A 659 0.58 38.62 8.47
N ALA A 660 1.75 38.37 7.89
CA ALA A 660 2.98 39.10 8.21
C ALA A 660 2.92 40.56 7.74
N GLU A 661 2.36 40.80 6.55
CA GLU A 661 2.15 42.14 6.00
C GLU A 661 1.12 42.94 6.82
N GLU A 662 0.01 42.32 7.22
CA GLU A 662 -1.01 42.97 8.07
C GLU A 662 -0.45 43.34 9.45
N PHE A 663 0.35 42.46 10.07
CA PHE A 663 1.01 42.75 11.34
C PHE A 663 2.04 43.88 11.23
N GLN A 664 2.78 43.97 10.11
CA GLN A 664 3.69 45.08 9.84
C GLN A 664 2.94 46.40 9.59
N ALA A 665 1.78 46.37 8.93
CA ALA A 665 0.96 47.57 8.70
C ALA A 665 0.38 48.13 10.02
N ILE A 666 -0.08 47.26 10.92
CA ILE A 666 -0.62 47.65 12.24
C ILE A 666 0.49 48.19 13.14
N THR A 667 1.68 47.58 13.14
CA THR A 667 2.82 48.06 13.96
C THR A 667 3.54 49.27 13.38
N GLY A 668 3.37 49.53 12.08
CA GLY A 668 3.91 50.71 11.39
C GLY A 668 3.05 51.98 11.50
N SER A 669 1.75 51.88 11.77
CA SER A 669 0.87 53.07 11.86
C SER A 669 0.89 53.79 13.21
N ASP A 670 1.43 53.17 14.26
CA ASP A 670 1.50 53.78 15.61
C ASP A 670 2.77 54.65 15.81
N GLY A 671 3.59 54.84 14.77
CA GLY A 671 4.87 55.57 14.84
C GLY A 671 4.85 57.04 14.39
N GLU A 672 3.80 57.51 13.70
CA GLU A 672 3.71 58.90 13.19
C GLU A 672 2.60 59.68 13.90
N GLY A 673 2.73 59.85 15.22
CA GLY A 673 1.74 60.59 16.00
C GLY A 673 2.23 61.10 17.35
N LEU A 674 3.54 61.28 17.55
CA LEU A 674 4.09 61.94 18.75
C LEU A 674 5.54 62.42 18.49
N ALA A 675 5.67 63.42 17.62
CA ALA A 675 6.79 64.35 17.67
C ALA A 675 6.25 65.75 17.31
N ALA A 676 6.58 66.70 18.17
CA ALA A 676 6.10 68.07 18.27
C ALA A 676 6.38 68.94 17.03
#